data_AF-A0A6A6AVB4-F1
#
_entry.id   AF-A0A6A6AVB4-F1
#
_cell.length_a   1.000
_cell.length_b   1.000
_cell.length_c   1.000
_cell.angle_alpha   90.00
_cell.angle_beta   90.00
_cell.angle_gamma   90.00
#
_symmetry.space_group_name_H-M   'P 1'
#
loop_
_entity.id
_entity.type
_entity.pdbx_description
1 polymer ?
#
loop_
_entity_poly.entity_id
_entity_poly.type
_entity_poly.pdbx_seq_one_letter_code
_entity_poly.pdbx_strand_id
1 'polypeptide(L)'
;MILPSIKDIQTSLPLLLGRIADAWAILSDTVQRHEALIRKRWMKKTQAQRTSVLLEVDPKLPRTHRPDIDRFLLDSCPHRRDMLDFEKYVWPYLNIEDLVKPKSLLLLLNARGRHSPEVFAFSDFELAPLWKIRPKLLEARQSKFTMNFIGSSNVGEYGSLVEWSSPAAANESITNGHTVHLNHGVQILLIQEGLLKFLNRCCIAIVPELFKDIGGNRAYPPEPPSLSDNTDVYSTLEVIAREAPYRVPACLDFKKLRDLVSATKDLAEDHIWALREDPSYFADHVREYKEHRPETLPGDCCGQIAQSGQDRPLYNLVLKNVVTDAYIEYFAWNEIHCRISRLHAMYKQYQAAIDPHKELPAPMFELLVETRFFLTATILEFIHRMRGGWPASPAVRRYYARACNRQYAGPQEFIELRCSRKKTGDKELEDILQLFEWLWEPSVRETLEVHTLVESIERMLQNSPRAKSVTSYWVSSYLSQLSIAAECAHQLDIFQPWAKKVAWAVKQRKTQLLIDYATVFSCWNGILKTSFQGQTMVNLGRPGLKFEYPVHKRRTRTNVEHLRAAEAALDAFWAAADDKFLRKAGTTPHDVVCDILKARTLQRTPPWEEFETVQRTPKHSEAQEYVYVPLSETIHDPTKQITGTFDRLAVNINTKTKTHGLAHHGLNSIDEVLQTTTPNEDHQPTFHVDKRAYRVFRTLFHSPLSRDQPGEIPWVDFLHAMVSTGFAAQKLQGSAWQFTPKNLDIEHPIQFHEPHPSSKLPFTWARRFGRRLYRTYGWKGSMFQLA
;
A
#
# COMPACT_ATOMS: atom_id res chain seq x y z
N MET A 1 -10.98 -35.80 -8.08
CA MET A 1 -9.61 -36.28 -8.36
C MET A 1 -9.31 -37.43 -7.40
N ILE A 2 -9.10 -38.65 -7.88
CA ILE A 2 -8.58 -39.76 -7.06
C ILE A 2 -7.11 -39.45 -6.82
N LEU A 3 -6.73 -39.22 -5.57
CA LEU A 3 -5.36 -38.90 -5.21
C LEU A 3 -4.47 -40.16 -5.34
N PRO A 4 -3.34 -40.11 -6.08
CA PRO A 4 -2.50 -41.28 -6.35
C PRO A 4 -2.05 -41.95 -5.06
N SER A 5 -1.87 -43.28 -5.06
CA SER A 5 -1.36 -43.96 -3.86
C SER A 5 0.11 -43.59 -3.61
N ILE A 6 0.59 -43.76 -2.37
CA ILE A 6 2.00 -43.47 -2.05
C ILE A 6 2.94 -44.33 -2.91
N LYS A 7 2.55 -45.59 -3.18
CA LYS A 7 3.31 -46.52 -4.04
C LYS A 7 3.37 -46.04 -5.49
N ASP A 8 2.27 -45.48 -6.01
CA ASP A 8 2.24 -44.91 -7.36
C ASP A 8 3.16 -43.68 -7.46
N ILE A 9 3.17 -42.85 -6.41
CA ILE A 9 4.06 -41.68 -6.34
C ILE A 9 5.52 -42.15 -6.33
N GLN A 10 5.89 -43.11 -5.47
CA GLN A 10 7.26 -43.64 -5.40
C GLN A 10 7.73 -44.21 -6.75
N THR A 11 6.84 -44.86 -7.49
CA THR A 11 7.17 -45.48 -8.78
C THR A 11 7.31 -44.45 -9.90
N SER A 12 6.48 -43.40 -9.90
CA SER A 12 6.43 -42.40 -10.98
C SER A 12 7.36 -41.20 -10.77
N LEU A 13 7.78 -40.92 -9.54
CA LEU A 13 8.56 -39.74 -9.17
C LEU A 13 9.91 -39.63 -9.90
N PRO A 14 10.75 -40.69 -10.04
CA PRO A 14 12.03 -40.57 -10.75
C PRO A 14 11.86 -40.16 -12.21
N LEU A 15 10.82 -40.67 -12.88
CA LEU A 15 10.50 -40.29 -14.26
C LEU A 15 10.05 -38.84 -14.35
N LEU A 16 9.24 -38.37 -13.40
CA LEU A 16 8.80 -36.97 -13.36
C LEU A 16 9.98 -36.01 -13.17
N LEU A 17 10.88 -36.30 -12.22
CA LEU A 17 12.07 -35.51 -11.97
C LEU A 17 13.01 -35.50 -13.18
N GLY A 18 13.22 -36.65 -13.83
CA GLY A 18 14.00 -36.74 -15.06
C GLY A 18 13.43 -35.84 -16.17
N ARG A 19 12.11 -35.87 -16.40
CA ARG A 19 11.46 -35.01 -17.40
C ARG A 19 11.59 -33.52 -17.08
N ILE A 20 11.57 -33.13 -15.81
CA ILE A 20 11.78 -31.74 -15.38
C ILE A 20 13.24 -31.32 -15.63
N ALA A 21 14.20 -32.16 -15.24
CA ALA A 21 15.62 -31.90 -15.45
C ALA A 21 15.95 -31.75 -16.94
N ASP A 22 15.46 -32.66 -17.78
CA ASP A 22 15.64 -32.61 -19.24
C ASP A 22 15.01 -31.35 -19.85
N ALA A 23 13.76 -31.04 -19.47
CA ALA A 23 13.06 -29.87 -19.98
C ALA A 23 13.74 -28.57 -19.56
N TRP A 24 14.26 -28.49 -18.32
CA TRP A 24 15.01 -27.34 -17.85
C TRP A 24 16.36 -27.22 -18.53
N ALA A 25 17.10 -28.31 -18.72
CA ALA A 25 18.38 -28.30 -19.43
C ALA A 25 18.23 -27.76 -20.87
N ILE A 26 17.19 -28.20 -21.59
CA ILE A 26 16.87 -27.69 -22.93
C ILE A 26 16.54 -26.20 -22.89
N LEU A 27 15.70 -25.77 -21.94
CA LEU A 27 15.30 -24.36 -21.82
C LEU A 27 16.50 -23.48 -21.47
N SER A 28 17.31 -23.92 -20.51
CA SER A 28 18.48 -23.19 -20.04
C SER A 28 19.50 -23.02 -21.16
N ASP A 29 19.83 -24.09 -21.88
CA ASP A 29 20.74 -24.01 -23.02
C ASP A 29 20.21 -23.07 -24.12
N THR A 30 18.91 -23.16 -24.42
CA THR A 30 18.24 -22.32 -25.41
C THR A 30 18.29 -20.83 -25.02
N VAL A 31 17.96 -20.50 -23.78
CA VAL A 31 17.96 -19.12 -23.29
C VAL A 31 19.40 -18.59 -23.25
N GLN A 32 20.33 -19.33 -22.67
CA GLN A 32 21.73 -18.89 -22.58
C GLN A 32 22.35 -18.60 -23.95
N ARG A 33 22.01 -19.38 -25.00
CA ARG A 33 22.55 -19.17 -26.36
C ARG A 33 21.78 -18.14 -27.19
N HIS A 34 20.46 -18.08 -27.06
CA HIS A 34 19.61 -17.40 -28.06
C HIS A 34 18.67 -16.34 -27.49
N GLU A 35 18.76 -15.99 -26.21
CA GLU A 35 17.88 -15.00 -25.57
C GLU A 35 17.82 -13.67 -26.33
N ALA A 36 18.95 -13.12 -26.78
CA ALA A 36 18.97 -11.87 -27.55
C ALA A 36 18.15 -11.96 -28.85
N LEU A 37 18.23 -13.10 -29.55
CA LEU A 37 17.47 -13.34 -30.78
C LEU A 37 15.98 -13.52 -30.49
N ILE A 38 15.64 -14.29 -29.44
CA ILE A 38 14.26 -14.50 -28.98
C ILE A 38 13.61 -13.15 -28.63
N ARG A 39 14.28 -12.33 -27.80
CA ARG A 39 13.83 -10.99 -27.43
C ARG A 39 13.61 -10.12 -28.67
N LYS A 40 14.58 -10.10 -29.61
CA LYS A 40 14.49 -9.33 -30.86
C LYS A 40 13.30 -9.75 -31.73
N ARG A 41 13.05 -11.06 -31.90
CA ARG A 41 11.93 -11.56 -32.73
C ARG A 41 10.58 -11.32 -32.05
N TRP A 42 10.48 -11.52 -30.73
CA TRP A 42 9.26 -11.30 -29.97
C TRP A 42 8.83 -9.83 -29.92
N MET A 43 9.79 -8.93 -29.67
CA MET A 43 9.52 -7.49 -29.61
C MET A 43 9.05 -6.92 -30.96
N LYS A 44 9.47 -7.52 -32.09
CA LYS A 44 9.01 -7.15 -33.44
C LYS A 44 7.59 -7.60 -33.78
N LYS A 45 7.03 -8.59 -33.08
CA LYS A 45 5.68 -9.09 -33.35
C LYS A 45 4.62 -8.11 -32.83
N THR A 46 3.53 -7.95 -33.58
CA THR A 46 2.34 -7.22 -33.11
C THR A 46 1.59 -8.01 -32.04
N GLN A 47 0.66 -7.38 -31.32
CA GLN A 47 -0.17 -8.07 -30.33
C GLN A 47 -0.92 -9.26 -30.94
N ALA A 48 -1.53 -9.10 -32.12
CA ALA A 48 -2.24 -10.18 -32.82
C ALA A 48 -1.29 -11.35 -33.19
N GLN A 49 -0.09 -11.05 -33.66
CA GLN A 49 0.92 -12.08 -33.98
C GLN A 49 1.40 -12.82 -32.74
N ARG A 50 1.58 -12.12 -31.61
CA ARG A 50 1.92 -12.74 -30.32
C ARG A 50 0.82 -13.66 -29.84
N THR A 51 -0.45 -13.22 -29.92
CA THR A 51 -1.61 -14.08 -29.60
C THR A 51 -1.65 -15.34 -30.47
N SER A 52 -1.41 -15.21 -31.79
CA SER A 52 -1.37 -16.35 -32.70
C SER A 52 -0.29 -17.36 -32.32
N VAL A 53 0.92 -16.89 -31.99
CA VAL A 53 2.03 -17.77 -31.55
C VAL A 53 1.68 -18.48 -30.25
N LEU A 54 1.08 -17.79 -29.27
CA LEU A 54 0.68 -18.39 -28.00
C LEU A 54 -0.39 -19.48 -28.19
N LEU A 55 -1.39 -19.23 -29.04
CA LEU A 55 -2.46 -20.19 -29.33
C LEU A 55 -1.99 -21.36 -30.20
N GLU A 56 -0.96 -21.18 -31.02
CA GLU A 56 -0.30 -22.28 -31.73
C GLU A 56 0.43 -23.21 -30.75
N VAL A 57 1.08 -22.65 -29.72
CA VAL A 57 1.77 -23.42 -28.68
C VAL A 57 0.81 -24.17 -27.77
N ASP A 58 -0.27 -23.49 -27.35
CA ASP A 58 -1.32 -24.07 -26.52
C ASP A 58 -2.70 -23.42 -26.82
N PRO A 59 -3.58 -24.12 -27.55
CA PRO A 59 -4.92 -23.65 -27.90
C PRO A 59 -5.85 -23.44 -26.69
N LYS A 60 -5.54 -24.05 -25.53
CA LYS A 60 -6.37 -23.99 -24.33
C LYS A 60 -6.01 -22.84 -23.38
N LEU A 61 -5.02 -22.02 -23.74
CA LEU A 61 -4.61 -20.90 -22.89
C LEU A 61 -5.81 -20.01 -22.49
N PRO A 62 -6.01 -19.78 -21.19
CA PRO A 62 -7.02 -18.86 -20.71
C PRO A 62 -6.84 -17.46 -21.31
N ARG A 63 -7.97 -16.82 -21.64
CA ARG A 63 -7.96 -15.51 -22.30
C ARG A 63 -7.66 -14.35 -21.36
N THR A 64 -8.00 -14.49 -20.08
CA THR A 64 -8.02 -13.42 -19.09
C THR A 64 -7.04 -13.69 -17.96
N HIS A 65 -6.52 -12.63 -17.36
CA HIS A 65 -5.71 -12.67 -16.15
C HIS A 65 -6.49 -13.26 -14.98
N ARG A 66 -5.85 -14.16 -14.21
CA ARG A 66 -6.43 -14.90 -13.07
C ARG A 66 -7.80 -15.52 -13.40
N PRO A 67 -7.85 -16.46 -14.37
CA PRO A 67 -9.08 -17.14 -14.79
C PRO A 67 -9.67 -18.04 -13.68
N ASP A 68 -8.91 -18.28 -12.62
CA ASP A 68 -9.31 -18.97 -11.39
C ASP A 68 -10.20 -18.12 -10.47
N ILE A 69 -10.17 -16.78 -10.62
CA ILE A 69 -11.05 -15.85 -9.90
C ILE A 69 -12.38 -15.75 -10.65
N ASP A 70 -13.10 -16.87 -10.65
CA ASP A 70 -14.39 -17.03 -11.29
C ASP A 70 -15.39 -17.63 -10.31
N ARG A 71 -16.62 -17.09 -10.34
CA ARG A 71 -17.66 -17.48 -9.39
C ARG A 71 -18.00 -18.96 -9.48
N PHE A 72 -18.11 -19.51 -10.69
CA PHE A 72 -18.42 -20.91 -10.87
C PHE A 72 -17.30 -21.78 -10.30
N LEU A 73 -16.03 -21.39 -10.45
CA LEU A 73 -14.89 -22.15 -9.92
C LEU A 73 -14.77 -22.09 -8.39
N LEU A 74 -15.08 -20.93 -7.80
CA LEU A 74 -15.05 -20.72 -6.35
C LEU A 74 -16.24 -21.40 -5.66
N ASP A 75 -17.43 -21.33 -6.25
CA ASP A 75 -18.65 -22.00 -5.74
C ASP A 75 -18.64 -23.52 -6.01
N SER A 76 -17.85 -23.97 -7.00
CA SER A 76 -17.74 -25.39 -7.35
C SER A 76 -17.08 -26.22 -6.25
N CYS A 77 -17.68 -27.37 -5.96
CA CYS A 77 -17.03 -28.40 -5.15
C CYS A 77 -15.70 -28.78 -5.82
N PRO A 78 -14.56 -28.86 -5.08
CA PRO A 78 -13.27 -29.22 -5.67
C PRO A 78 -13.27 -30.53 -6.45
N HIS A 79 -14.15 -31.46 -6.10
CA HIS A 79 -14.31 -32.76 -6.77
C HIS A 79 -15.04 -32.66 -8.12
N ARG A 80 -15.73 -31.55 -8.39
CA ARG A 80 -16.48 -31.22 -9.61
C ARG A 80 -15.79 -30.17 -10.48
N ARG A 81 -14.62 -29.66 -10.06
CA ARG A 81 -13.76 -28.84 -10.94
C ARG A 81 -13.32 -29.77 -12.06
N ASP A 82 -13.99 -29.62 -13.20
CA ASP A 82 -13.91 -30.53 -14.33
C ASP A 82 -12.47 -30.63 -14.86
N MET A 83 -12.11 -31.74 -15.49
CA MET A 83 -10.78 -31.89 -16.13
C MET A 83 -10.62 -30.97 -17.37
N LEU A 84 -11.70 -30.32 -17.80
CA LEU A 84 -11.76 -29.43 -18.95
C LEU A 84 -11.23 -28.01 -18.69
N ASP A 85 -11.11 -27.61 -17.42
CA ASP A 85 -10.65 -26.27 -16.99
C ASP A 85 -9.38 -26.35 -16.12
N PHE A 86 -8.63 -27.44 -16.25
CA PHE A 86 -7.44 -27.75 -15.43
C PHE A 86 -6.39 -26.64 -15.46
N GLU A 87 -6.13 -26.12 -16.66
CA GLU A 87 -5.12 -25.10 -16.93
C GLU A 87 -5.41 -23.80 -16.16
N LYS A 88 -6.70 -23.48 -15.91
CA LYS A 88 -7.12 -22.24 -15.23
C LYS A 88 -6.68 -22.17 -13.78
N TYR A 89 -6.70 -23.30 -13.06
CA TYR A 89 -6.37 -23.32 -11.62
C TYR A 89 -4.95 -23.81 -11.32
N VAL A 90 -4.28 -24.50 -12.26
CA VAL A 90 -2.87 -24.90 -12.10
C VAL A 90 -1.92 -23.79 -12.50
N TRP A 91 -2.22 -23.05 -13.57
CA TRP A 91 -1.41 -21.93 -14.03
C TRP A 91 -2.25 -20.68 -14.27
N PRO A 92 -2.80 -20.06 -13.21
CA PRO A 92 -3.67 -18.89 -13.38
C PRO A 92 -2.94 -17.67 -13.99
N TYR A 93 -1.60 -17.66 -13.96
CA TYR A 93 -0.75 -16.66 -14.59
C TYR A 93 -0.35 -17.02 -16.04
N LEU A 94 -0.58 -18.25 -16.53
CA LEU A 94 -0.38 -18.54 -17.96
C LEU A 94 -1.66 -18.19 -18.71
N ASN A 95 -1.76 -16.94 -19.16
CA ASN A 95 -2.93 -16.43 -19.87
C ASN A 95 -2.53 -15.49 -21.03
N ILE A 96 -3.44 -15.32 -21.99
CA ILE A 96 -3.20 -14.49 -23.18
C ILE A 96 -3.12 -13.01 -22.82
N GLU A 97 -3.96 -12.52 -21.92
CA GLU A 97 -4.02 -11.10 -21.51
C GLU A 97 -2.65 -10.57 -21.06
N ASP A 98 -1.92 -11.37 -20.28
CA ASP A 98 -0.61 -11.00 -19.74
C ASP A 98 0.54 -11.37 -20.67
N LEU A 99 0.56 -12.58 -21.22
CA LEU A 99 1.69 -13.09 -22.01
C LEU A 99 1.83 -12.37 -23.36
N VAL A 100 0.75 -11.79 -23.89
CA VAL A 100 0.79 -10.99 -25.13
C VAL A 100 1.50 -9.65 -24.94
N LYS A 101 1.64 -9.18 -23.69
CA LYS A 101 2.40 -7.96 -23.38
C LYS A 101 3.87 -8.16 -23.79
N PRO A 102 4.57 -7.10 -24.21
CA PRO A 102 5.92 -7.25 -24.77
C PRO A 102 6.92 -7.94 -23.81
N LYS A 103 6.80 -7.71 -22.49
CA LYS A 103 7.79 -8.14 -21.50
C LYS A 103 7.47 -9.46 -20.79
N SER A 104 6.20 -9.76 -20.48
CA SER A 104 5.83 -10.85 -19.57
C SER A 104 6.41 -12.22 -19.95
N LEU A 105 6.23 -12.66 -21.21
CA LEU A 105 6.81 -13.92 -21.69
C LEU A 105 8.34 -13.93 -21.64
N LEU A 106 8.97 -12.78 -21.96
CA LEU A 106 10.44 -12.67 -21.98
C LEU A 106 11.03 -12.68 -20.56
N LEU A 107 10.34 -12.04 -19.60
CA LEU A 107 10.69 -12.12 -18.18
C LEU A 107 10.61 -13.57 -17.70
N LEU A 108 9.52 -14.26 -18.03
CA LEU A 108 9.31 -15.65 -17.65
C LEU A 108 10.39 -16.58 -18.25
N LEU A 109 10.74 -16.38 -19.53
CA LEU A 109 11.81 -17.14 -20.19
C LEU A 109 13.18 -16.89 -19.54
N ASN A 110 13.52 -15.63 -19.26
CA ASN A 110 14.77 -15.28 -18.58
C ASN A 110 14.83 -15.93 -17.19
N ALA A 111 13.79 -15.75 -16.38
CA ALA A 111 13.73 -16.31 -15.03
C ALA A 111 13.84 -17.85 -15.03
N ARG A 112 13.06 -18.54 -15.87
CA ARG A 112 13.03 -20.02 -15.86
C ARG A 112 14.19 -20.67 -16.61
N GLY A 113 14.83 -19.97 -17.55
CA GLY A 113 15.99 -20.46 -18.27
C GLY A 113 17.31 -20.27 -17.52
N ARG A 114 17.45 -19.21 -16.71
CA ARG A 114 18.72 -18.91 -16.02
C ARG A 114 18.80 -19.41 -14.59
N HIS A 115 17.69 -19.81 -13.98
CA HIS A 115 17.62 -20.25 -12.59
C HIS A 115 17.09 -21.68 -12.49
N SER A 116 17.61 -22.44 -11.53
CA SER A 116 17.18 -23.80 -11.23
C SER A 116 15.67 -23.85 -10.87
N PRO A 117 14.93 -24.93 -11.22
CA PRO A 117 13.55 -25.11 -10.79
C PRO A 117 13.34 -25.00 -9.27
N GLU A 118 14.37 -25.31 -8.47
CA GLU A 118 14.34 -25.20 -7.02
C GLU A 118 13.95 -23.81 -6.51
N VAL A 119 14.46 -22.76 -7.16
CA VAL A 119 14.22 -21.36 -6.78
C VAL A 119 12.72 -21.02 -6.79
N PHE A 120 11.92 -21.76 -7.55
CA PHE A 120 10.51 -21.47 -7.78
C PHE A 120 9.54 -22.45 -7.10
N ALA A 121 10.03 -23.52 -6.46
CA ALA A 121 9.19 -24.62 -5.98
C ALA A 121 8.03 -24.14 -5.08
N PHE A 122 8.31 -23.25 -4.14
CA PHE A 122 7.30 -22.69 -3.26
C PHE A 122 6.45 -21.62 -3.95
N SER A 123 7.06 -20.70 -4.70
CA SER A 123 6.29 -19.64 -5.40
C SER A 123 5.30 -20.22 -6.40
N ASP A 124 5.67 -21.27 -7.12
CA ASP A 124 4.81 -21.96 -8.08
C ASP A 124 3.57 -22.53 -7.40
N PHE A 125 3.73 -23.05 -6.19
CA PHE A 125 2.63 -23.58 -5.39
C PHE A 125 1.73 -22.46 -4.86
N GLU A 126 2.31 -21.36 -4.40
CA GLU A 126 1.57 -20.22 -3.87
C GLU A 126 0.77 -19.50 -4.96
N LEU A 127 1.29 -19.44 -6.20
CA LEU A 127 0.58 -18.88 -7.36
C LEU A 127 -0.61 -19.73 -7.83
N ALA A 128 -0.80 -20.95 -7.33
CA ALA A 128 -1.88 -21.86 -7.72
C ALA A 128 -2.80 -22.24 -6.53
N PRO A 129 -3.49 -21.28 -5.88
CA PRO A 129 -4.24 -21.53 -4.65
C PRO A 129 -5.36 -22.57 -4.82
N LEU A 130 -6.06 -22.55 -5.94
CA LEU A 130 -7.15 -23.50 -6.23
C LEU A 130 -6.66 -24.90 -6.58
N TRP A 131 -5.37 -25.06 -6.90
CA TRP A 131 -4.76 -26.36 -7.13
C TRP A 131 -4.45 -27.08 -5.81
N LYS A 132 -4.15 -26.34 -4.73
CA LYS A 132 -3.73 -26.93 -3.45
C LYS A 132 -4.78 -27.91 -2.88
N ILE A 133 -4.35 -29.13 -2.57
CA ILE A 133 -5.21 -30.10 -1.88
C ILE A 133 -5.54 -29.61 -0.47
N ARG A 134 -6.83 -29.72 -0.09
CA ARG A 134 -7.33 -29.25 1.22
C ARG A 134 -6.65 -29.97 2.39
N PRO A 135 -6.27 -29.26 3.46
CA PRO A 135 -5.61 -29.85 4.64
C PRO A 135 -6.33 -31.06 5.22
N LYS A 136 -7.66 -31.03 5.36
CA LYS A 136 -8.47 -32.14 5.87
C LYS A 136 -8.29 -33.46 5.09
N LEU A 137 -8.03 -33.39 3.78
CA LEU A 137 -7.79 -34.59 2.95
C LEU A 137 -6.36 -35.13 3.12
N LEU A 138 -5.41 -34.26 3.48
CA LEU A 138 -4.03 -34.64 3.76
C LEU A 138 -3.91 -35.26 5.15
N GLU A 139 -4.63 -34.71 6.14
CA GLU A 139 -4.70 -35.24 7.50
C GLU A 139 -5.19 -36.70 7.52
N ALA A 140 -6.12 -37.05 6.64
CA ALA A 140 -6.60 -38.43 6.46
C ALA A 140 -5.57 -39.36 5.80
N ARG A 141 -4.47 -38.84 5.25
CA ARG A 141 -3.45 -39.57 4.49
C ARG A 141 -2.08 -39.43 5.13
N GLN A 142 -2.00 -39.77 6.41
CA GLN A 142 -0.73 -39.79 7.14
C GLN A 142 0.29 -40.73 6.48
N SER A 143 1.51 -40.24 6.33
CA SER A 143 2.62 -40.93 5.66
C SER A 143 3.89 -40.72 6.47
N LYS A 144 4.76 -41.73 6.50
CA LYS A 144 6.14 -41.59 6.98
C LYS A 144 7.05 -40.90 5.98
N PHE A 145 6.59 -40.71 4.74
CA PHE A 145 7.36 -40.12 3.67
C PHE A 145 6.92 -38.67 3.43
N THR A 146 7.91 -37.82 3.20
CA THR A 146 7.77 -36.41 2.77
C THR A 146 8.68 -36.16 1.58
N MET A 147 8.62 -34.95 1.00
CA MET A 147 9.46 -34.57 -0.14
C MET A 147 10.30 -33.34 0.20
N ASN A 148 11.59 -33.38 -0.15
CA ASN A 148 12.51 -32.27 0.05
C ASN A 148 12.50 -31.29 -1.13
N PHE A 149 12.46 -30.00 -0.83
CA PHE A 149 12.57 -28.90 -1.81
C PHE A 149 13.50 -27.77 -1.31
N ILE A 150 14.15 -27.94 -0.15
CA ILE A 150 14.91 -26.88 0.51
C ILE A 150 16.40 -27.20 0.46
N GLY A 151 17.11 -26.33 -0.27
CA GLY A 151 18.57 -26.22 -0.34
C GLY A 151 19.30 -27.45 -0.87
N SER A 152 18.78 -27.96 -1.98
CA SER A 152 19.46 -28.95 -2.81
C SER A 152 20.60 -28.30 -3.61
N SER A 153 21.66 -27.87 -2.91
CA SER A 153 22.92 -27.45 -3.55
C SER A 153 23.55 -28.58 -4.38
N ASN A 154 23.16 -29.84 -4.10
CA ASN A 154 23.44 -31.00 -4.92
C ASN A 154 22.27 -31.32 -5.86
N VAL A 155 22.58 -31.49 -7.15
CA VAL A 155 21.67 -31.79 -8.27
C VAL A 155 20.78 -33.06 -8.05
N GLY A 156 20.99 -33.83 -6.98
CA GLY A 156 20.23 -35.04 -6.65
C GLY A 156 19.24 -34.94 -5.47
N GLU A 157 19.20 -33.83 -4.74
CA GLU A 157 18.37 -33.72 -3.51
C GLU A 157 17.00 -33.06 -3.76
N TYR A 158 16.83 -32.37 -4.90
CA TYR A 158 15.59 -31.69 -5.27
C TYR A 158 14.45 -32.68 -5.55
N GLY A 159 13.32 -32.53 -4.86
CA GLY A 159 12.16 -33.41 -5.01
C GLY A 159 12.38 -34.84 -4.49
N SER A 160 13.46 -35.07 -3.73
CA SER A 160 13.79 -36.38 -3.17
C SER A 160 12.82 -36.78 -2.04
N LEU A 161 12.63 -38.09 -1.86
CA LEU A 161 11.80 -38.63 -0.78
C LEU A 161 12.60 -38.71 0.52
N VAL A 162 12.01 -38.21 1.60
CA VAL A 162 12.55 -38.30 2.96
C VAL A 162 11.64 -39.22 3.77
N GLU A 163 12.20 -40.32 4.26
CA GLU A 163 11.53 -41.25 5.17
C GLU A 163 11.80 -40.86 6.63
N TRP A 164 10.73 -40.81 7.43
CA TRP A 164 10.76 -40.49 8.85
C TRP A 164 10.45 -41.71 9.71
N SER A 165 10.95 -41.71 10.94
CA SER A 165 10.72 -42.78 11.92
C SER A 165 9.23 -43.07 12.15
N SER A 166 8.40 -42.01 12.15
CA SER A 166 6.96 -42.07 12.36
C SER A 166 6.22 -41.04 11.51
N PRO A 167 4.90 -41.24 11.26
CA PRO A 167 4.07 -40.22 10.62
C PRO A 167 4.01 -38.91 11.42
N ALA A 168 4.17 -38.98 12.75
CA ALA A 168 4.22 -37.80 13.62
C ALA A 168 5.48 -36.96 13.33
N ALA A 169 6.65 -37.58 13.21
CA ALA A 169 7.89 -36.90 12.85
C ALA A 169 7.84 -36.29 11.44
N ALA A 170 7.24 -37.02 10.48
CA ALA A 170 6.97 -36.48 9.14
C ALA A 170 6.07 -35.24 9.20
N ASN A 171 5.00 -35.27 9.99
CA ASN A 171 4.08 -34.16 10.15
C ASN A 171 4.73 -32.95 10.86
N GLU A 172 5.59 -33.20 11.85
CA GLU A 172 6.39 -32.16 12.50
C GLU A 172 7.31 -31.45 11.49
N SER A 173 8.01 -32.21 10.65
CA SER A 173 8.84 -31.66 9.58
C SER A 173 8.05 -30.80 8.58
N ILE A 174 6.87 -31.28 8.16
CA ILE A 174 5.95 -30.51 7.29
C ILE A 174 5.52 -29.21 7.97
N THR A 175 5.19 -29.30 9.26
CA THR A 175 4.71 -28.17 10.06
C THR A 175 5.79 -27.10 10.25
N ASN A 176 7.02 -27.52 10.48
CA ASN A 176 8.18 -26.64 10.61
C ASN A 176 8.66 -26.09 9.25
N GLY A 177 8.07 -26.56 8.14
CA GLY A 177 8.43 -26.12 6.80
C GLY A 177 9.72 -26.73 6.26
N HIS A 178 10.32 -27.72 6.93
CA HIS A 178 11.56 -28.38 6.48
C HIS A 178 11.33 -29.29 5.26
N THR A 179 10.14 -29.87 5.13
CA THR A 179 9.76 -30.72 4.00
C THR A 179 8.32 -30.46 3.57
N VAL A 180 7.94 -30.96 2.41
CA VAL A 180 6.58 -30.83 1.87
C VAL A 180 5.85 -32.17 1.93
N HIS A 181 4.53 -32.12 2.16
CA HIS A 181 3.68 -33.31 2.07
C HIS A 181 3.76 -33.90 0.65
N LEU A 182 3.86 -35.22 0.49
CA LEU A 182 4.03 -35.89 -0.82
C LEU A 182 3.09 -35.38 -1.92
N ASN A 183 1.78 -35.37 -1.65
CA ASN A 183 0.81 -34.90 -2.64
C ASN A 183 1.06 -33.45 -3.06
N HIS A 184 1.41 -32.55 -2.13
CA HIS A 184 1.77 -31.17 -2.47
C HIS A 184 3.09 -31.12 -3.25
N GLY A 185 4.06 -31.96 -2.90
CA GLY A 185 5.31 -32.09 -3.66
C GLY A 185 5.08 -32.50 -5.11
N VAL A 186 4.23 -33.50 -5.35
CA VAL A 186 3.81 -33.89 -6.72
C VAL A 186 3.11 -32.73 -7.42
N GLN A 187 2.25 -31.97 -6.73
CA GLN A 187 1.60 -30.80 -7.30
C GLN A 187 2.60 -29.73 -7.75
N ILE A 188 3.65 -29.45 -6.96
CA ILE A 188 4.75 -28.55 -7.35
C ILE A 188 5.44 -29.03 -8.61
N LEU A 189 5.86 -30.30 -8.64
CA LEU A 189 6.58 -30.88 -9.77
C LEU A 189 5.73 -30.87 -11.06
N LEU A 190 4.42 -31.11 -10.97
CA LEU A 190 3.52 -31.03 -12.13
C LEU A 190 3.36 -29.62 -12.68
N ILE A 191 3.29 -28.60 -11.80
CA ILE A 191 3.27 -27.19 -12.22
C ILE A 191 4.54 -26.87 -13.02
N GLN A 192 5.71 -27.27 -12.50
CA GLN A 192 7.00 -27.01 -13.12
C GLN A 192 7.18 -27.75 -14.44
N GLU A 193 6.82 -29.04 -14.49
CA GLU A 193 6.91 -29.83 -15.72
C GLU A 193 6.11 -29.20 -16.86
N GLY A 194 4.85 -28.84 -16.61
CA GLY A 194 3.99 -28.24 -17.63
C GLY A 194 4.50 -26.86 -18.06
N LEU A 195 4.95 -26.03 -17.11
CA LEU A 195 5.51 -24.72 -17.38
C LEU A 195 6.77 -24.79 -18.27
N LEU A 196 7.74 -25.65 -17.93
CA LEU A 196 8.97 -25.80 -18.70
C LEU A 196 8.70 -26.32 -20.12
N LYS A 197 7.77 -27.28 -20.26
CA LYS A 197 7.33 -27.77 -21.58
C LYS A 197 6.67 -26.68 -22.41
N PHE A 198 5.83 -25.85 -21.79
CA PHE A 198 5.20 -24.71 -22.45
C PHE A 198 6.26 -23.72 -22.97
N LEU A 199 7.23 -23.34 -22.12
CA LEU A 199 8.28 -22.38 -22.48
C LEU A 199 9.20 -22.89 -23.59
N ASN A 200 9.58 -24.18 -23.58
CA ASN A 200 10.35 -24.77 -24.67
C ASN A 200 9.60 -24.70 -26.01
N ARG A 201 8.29 -24.97 -26.02
CA ARG A 201 7.46 -24.81 -27.23
C ARG A 201 7.36 -23.34 -27.67
N CYS A 202 7.29 -22.39 -26.74
CA CYS A 202 7.35 -20.96 -27.07
C CYS A 202 8.68 -20.59 -27.76
N CYS A 203 9.83 -21.05 -27.24
CA CYS A 203 11.13 -20.80 -27.87
C CYS A 203 11.16 -21.30 -29.32
N ILE A 204 10.69 -22.53 -29.54
CA ILE A 204 10.57 -23.14 -30.88
C ILE A 204 9.68 -22.30 -31.80
N ALA A 205 8.49 -21.90 -31.33
CA ALA A 205 7.55 -21.12 -32.15
C ALA A 205 8.07 -19.71 -32.48
N ILE A 206 8.88 -19.11 -31.61
CA ILE A 206 9.48 -17.78 -31.84
C ILE A 206 10.69 -17.88 -32.79
N VAL A 207 11.51 -18.92 -32.64
CA VAL A 207 12.71 -19.16 -33.43
C VAL A 207 12.75 -20.63 -33.91
N PRO A 208 12.05 -20.96 -35.02
CA PRO A 208 11.96 -22.35 -35.49
C PRO A 208 13.32 -22.97 -35.88
N GLU A 209 14.30 -22.12 -36.21
CA GLU A 209 15.67 -22.52 -36.53
C GLU A 209 16.44 -23.15 -35.35
N LEU A 210 15.97 -22.95 -34.10
CA LEU A 210 16.60 -23.52 -32.90
C LEU A 210 16.69 -25.04 -32.92
N PHE A 211 15.80 -25.73 -33.63
CA PHE A 211 15.81 -27.19 -33.77
C PHE A 211 17.11 -27.75 -34.38
N LYS A 212 17.91 -26.91 -35.07
CA LYS A 212 19.11 -27.34 -35.80
C LYS A 212 20.42 -27.12 -35.04
N ASP A 213 20.42 -26.39 -33.92
CA ASP A 213 21.62 -25.89 -33.24
C ASP A 213 21.74 -26.35 -31.76
N ILE A 214 20.90 -27.31 -31.33
CA ILE A 214 20.94 -27.87 -29.97
C ILE A 214 22.19 -28.74 -29.81
N GLY A 215 23.12 -28.35 -28.93
CA GLY A 215 24.34 -29.11 -28.63
C GLY A 215 25.64 -28.55 -29.22
N GLY A 216 25.62 -27.34 -29.80
CA GLY A 216 26.84 -26.68 -30.28
C GLY A 216 27.79 -26.30 -29.13
N ASN A 217 29.04 -26.78 -29.17
CA ASN A 217 30.07 -26.57 -28.15
C ASN A 217 30.68 -25.13 -28.20
N ARG A 218 29.84 -24.11 -28.34
CA ARG A 218 30.23 -22.69 -28.39
C ARG A 218 30.05 -22.03 -27.03
N ALA A 219 30.92 -21.08 -26.71
CA ALA A 219 30.80 -20.26 -25.50
C ALA A 219 29.47 -19.49 -25.48
N TYR A 220 28.86 -19.39 -24.30
CA TYR A 220 27.62 -18.63 -24.12
C TYR A 220 27.85 -17.13 -24.34
N PRO A 221 26.97 -16.44 -25.09
CA PRO A 221 27.00 -14.98 -25.18
C PRO A 221 26.69 -14.35 -23.81
N PRO A 222 27.12 -13.10 -23.56
CA PRO A 222 26.78 -12.39 -22.33
C PRO A 222 25.27 -12.22 -22.19
N GLU A 223 24.80 -12.14 -20.93
CA GLU A 223 23.40 -11.87 -20.64
C GLU A 223 22.93 -10.56 -21.30
N PRO A 224 21.83 -10.57 -22.07
CA PRO A 224 21.25 -9.34 -22.57
C PRO A 224 20.86 -8.41 -21.42
N PRO A 225 20.90 -7.07 -21.60
CA PRO A 225 20.50 -6.12 -20.57
C PRO A 225 19.15 -6.47 -19.96
N SER A 226 18.97 -6.21 -18.66
CA SER A 226 17.71 -6.52 -17.97
C SER A 226 16.52 -5.91 -18.71
N LEU A 227 15.40 -6.66 -18.75
CA LEU A 227 14.12 -6.12 -19.23
C LEU A 227 13.53 -5.08 -18.27
N SER A 228 14.10 -4.97 -17.06
CA SER A 228 13.91 -3.84 -16.15
C SER A 228 14.87 -2.70 -16.50
N ASP A 229 14.34 -1.61 -17.04
CA ASP A 229 14.08 -0.40 -16.25
C ASP A 229 13.43 0.70 -17.10
N ASN A 230 12.33 1.25 -16.58
CA ASN A 230 11.87 2.64 -16.75
C ASN A 230 12.14 3.34 -18.10
N THR A 231 11.51 2.92 -19.19
CA THR A 231 11.18 3.88 -20.26
C THR A 231 10.05 4.80 -19.84
N ASP A 232 9.23 4.38 -18.88
CA ASP A 232 8.15 5.19 -18.35
C ASP A 232 8.66 6.07 -17.22
N VAL A 233 8.31 7.36 -17.29
CA VAL A 233 8.62 8.38 -16.27
C VAL A 233 8.06 7.99 -14.89
N TYR A 234 7.07 7.08 -14.86
CA TYR A 234 6.36 6.61 -13.68
C TYR A 234 6.29 5.08 -13.67
N SER A 235 6.47 4.45 -12.51
CA SER A 235 6.19 3.02 -12.32
C SER A 235 4.85 2.83 -11.61
N THR A 236 4.11 1.76 -11.92
CA THR A 236 2.89 1.41 -11.17
C THR A 236 3.09 0.09 -10.45
N LEU A 237 2.55 -0.01 -9.23
CA LEU A 237 2.57 -1.23 -8.44
C LEU A 237 1.76 -2.34 -9.13
N GLU A 238 0.72 -1.99 -9.91
CA GLU A 238 0.00 -2.95 -10.77
C GLU A 238 0.92 -3.59 -11.81
N VAL A 239 1.78 -2.82 -12.48
CA VAL A 239 2.74 -3.38 -13.44
C VAL A 239 3.73 -4.31 -12.73
N ILE A 240 4.20 -3.90 -11.54
CA ILE A 240 5.14 -4.70 -10.74
C ILE A 240 4.49 -6.00 -10.27
N ALA A 241 3.27 -5.93 -9.71
CA ALA A 241 2.51 -7.09 -9.23
C ALA A 241 2.17 -8.03 -10.40
N ARG A 242 1.69 -7.49 -11.52
CA ARG A 242 1.42 -8.29 -12.73
C ARG A 242 2.67 -8.94 -13.31
N GLU A 243 3.83 -8.27 -13.24
CA GLU A 243 5.10 -8.84 -13.70
C GLU A 243 5.74 -9.82 -12.70
N ALA A 244 5.35 -9.80 -11.42
CA ALA A 244 5.97 -10.58 -10.36
C ALA A 244 5.92 -12.10 -10.59
N PRO A 245 4.80 -12.72 -11.02
CA PRO A 245 4.73 -14.15 -11.34
C PRO A 245 5.70 -14.59 -12.46
N TYR A 246 6.15 -13.65 -13.30
CA TYR A 246 7.04 -13.91 -14.43
C TYR A 246 8.51 -13.65 -14.10
N ARG A 247 8.84 -13.25 -12.86
CA ARG A 247 10.21 -12.97 -12.43
C ARG A 247 10.70 -14.05 -11.47
N VAL A 248 11.99 -14.00 -11.17
CA VAL A 248 12.54 -14.73 -10.02
C VAL A 248 11.82 -14.21 -8.76
N PRO A 249 11.31 -15.09 -7.88
CA PRO A 249 10.62 -14.68 -6.66
C PRO A 249 11.44 -13.65 -5.90
N ALA A 250 10.82 -12.52 -5.60
CA ALA A 250 11.49 -11.43 -4.89
C ALA A 250 11.88 -11.89 -3.48
N CYS A 251 13.11 -11.59 -3.07
CA CYS A 251 13.51 -11.77 -1.68
C CYS A 251 12.81 -10.71 -0.82
N LEU A 252 12.48 -11.09 0.41
CA LEU A 252 11.88 -10.20 1.40
C LEU A 252 12.75 -8.95 1.61
N ASP A 253 12.20 -7.78 1.27
CA ASP A 253 12.86 -6.49 1.47
C ASP A 253 12.18 -5.71 2.61
N PHE A 254 12.68 -5.92 3.82
CA PHE A 254 12.20 -5.20 5.01
C PHE A 254 12.41 -3.68 4.93
N LYS A 255 13.42 -3.21 4.19
CA LYS A 255 13.64 -1.77 4.02
C LYS A 255 12.51 -1.16 3.20
N LYS A 256 12.18 -1.77 2.06
CA LYS A 256 11.06 -1.32 1.22
C LYS A 256 9.74 -1.33 1.98
N LEU A 257 9.45 -2.39 2.74
CA LEU A 257 8.24 -2.46 3.58
C LEU A 257 8.22 -1.37 4.65
N ARG A 258 9.34 -1.14 5.34
CA ARG A 258 9.46 -0.07 6.33
C ARG A 258 9.21 1.30 5.70
N ASP A 259 9.83 1.58 4.55
CA ASP A 259 9.73 2.86 3.87
C ASP A 259 8.28 3.11 3.39
N LEU A 260 7.59 2.08 2.90
CA LEU A 260 6.17 2.12 2.52
C LEU A 260 5.27 2.44 3.72
N VAL A 261 5.45 1.70 4.83
CA VAL A 261 4.65 1.86 6.04
C VAL A 261 4.93 3.20 6.75
N SER A 262 6.18 3.66 6.75
CA SER A 262 6.54 4.98 7.29
C SER A 262 5.78 6.09 6.57
N ALA A 263 5.73 6.05 5.24
CA ALA A 263 5.03 7.07 4.46
C ALA A 263 3.51 7.04 4.71
N THR A 264 2.92 5.86 4.95
CA THR A 264 1.49 5.71 5.31
C THR A 264 1.21 6.19 6.73
N LYS A 265 2.11 5.90 7.68
CA LYS A 265 2.06 6.48 9.04
C LYS A 265 2.08 8.01 8.98
N ASP A 266 3.02 8.61 8.24
CA ASP A 266 3.14 10.07 8.11
C ASP A 266 1.90 10.70 7.46
N LEU A 267 1.26 9.98 6.52
CA LEU A 267 -0.01 10.40 5.95
C LEU A 267 -1.15 10.40 6.98
N ALA A 268 -1.24 9.36 7.82
CA ALA A 268 -2.24 9.29 8.89
C ALA A 268 -2.02 10.37 9.96
N GLU A 269 -0.76 10.70 10.26
CA GLU A 269 -0.40 11.85 11.10
C GLU A 269 -0.92 13.16 10.48
N ASP A 270 -0.64 13.40 9.20
CA ASP A 270 -1.11 14.59 8.50
C ASP A 270 -2.63 14.69 8.43
N HIS A 271 -3.34 13.56 8.37
CA HIS A 271 -4.80 13.52 8.42
C HIS A 271 -5.33 14.10 9.74
N ILE A 272 -4.76 13.71 10.88
CA ILE A 272 -5.12 14.27 12.20
C ILE A 272 -4.92 15.78 12.21
N TRP A 273 -3.76 16.24 11.76
CA TRP A 273 -3.46 17.68 11.74
C TRP A 273 -4.40 18.44 10.80
N ALA A 274 -4.71 17.90 9.63
CA ALA A 274 -5.61 18.54 8.68
C ALA A 274 -7.05 18.65 9.23
N LEU A 275 -7.55 17.65 9.98
CA LEU A 275 -8.85 17.71 10.64
C LEU A 275 -8.92 18.81 11.72
N ARG A 276 -7.80 19.16 12.36
CA ARG A 276 -7.70 20.24 13.36
C ARG A 276 -7.33 21.60 12.77
N GLU A 277 -6.72 21.64 11.59
CA GLU A 277 -6.19 22.87 10.98
C GLU A 277 -7.12 23.49 9.94
N ASP A 278 -7.83 22.69 9.14
CA ASP A 278 -8.58 23.14 7.96
C ASP A 278 -10.10 22.89 8.12
N PRO A 279 -10.92 23.95 8.32
CA PRO A 279 -12.37 23.81 8.48
C PRO A 279 -13.07 23.16 7.28
N SER A 280 -12.60 23.42 6.05
CA SER A 280 -13.18 22.80 4.85
C SER A 280 -12.85 21.30 4.79
N TYR A 281 -11.61 20.94 5.13
CA TYR A 281 -11.19 19.54 5.20
C TYR A 281 -12.01 18.75 6.21
N PHE A 282 -12.19 19.29 7.42
CA PHE A 282 -13.05 18.70 8.44
C PHE A 282 -14.48 18.50 7.93
N ALA A 283 -15.08 19.55 7.35
CA ALA A 283 -16.45 19.50 6.84
C ALA A 283 -16.61 18.46 5.72
N ASP A 284 -15.64 18.35 4.80
CA ASP A 284 -15.66 17.36 3.72
C ASP A 284 -15.59 15.93 4.27
N HIS A 285 -14.71 15.66 5.26
CA HIS A 285 -14.60 14.33 5.87
C HIS A 285 -15.85 13.93 6.64
N VAL A 286 -16.51 14.88 7.34
CA VAL A 286 -17.80 14.61 8.00
C VAL A 286 -18.88 14.24 6.98
N ARG A 287 -18.91 14.88 5.81
CA ARG A 287 -19.86 14.53 4.74
C ARG A 287 -19.56 13.14 4.16
N GLU A 288 -18.30 12.87 3.84
CA GLU A 288 -17.86 11.56 3.33
C GLU A 288 -18.21 10.44 4.31
N TYR A 289 -17.87 10.58 5.59
CA TYR A 289 -18.22 9.57 6.60
C TYR A 289 -19.72 9.34 6.68
N LYS A 290 -20.54 10.41 6.64
CA LYS A 290 -22.00 10.31 6.66
C LYS A 290 -22.55 9.55 5.45
N GLU A 291 -21.99 9.79 4.26
CA GLU A 291 -22.43 9.16 3.01
C GLU A 291 -22.10 7.66 2.93
N HIS A 292 -21.16 7.19 3.76
CA HIS A 292 -20.71 5.80 3.84
C HIS A 292 -21.23 5.09 5.10
N ARG A 293 -22.31 5.60 5.71
CA ARG A 293 -22.94 4.98 6.88
C ARG A 293 -24.03 3.97 6.48
N PRO A 294 -23.93 2.69 6.87
CA PRO A 294 -24.96 1.68 6.58
C PRO A 294 -26.31 2.01 7.26
N GLU A 295 -26.31 2.85 8.30
CA GLU A 295 -27.51 3.37 8.95
C GLU A 295 -28.44 4.12 7.97
N THR A 296 -27.89 4.67 6.89
CA THR A 296 -28.65 5.42 5.87
C THR A 296 -29.41 4.54 4.89
N LEU A 297 -29.13 3.23 4.88
CA LEU A 297 -29.77 2.28 3.96
C LEU A 297 -31.19 1.94 4.44
N PRO A 298 -32.16 1.84 3.49
CA PRO A 298 -33.51 1.41 3.83
C PRO A 298 -33.54 -0.07 4.23
N GLY A 299 -34.51 -0.44 5.08
CA GLY A 299 -34.80 -1.83 5.38
C GLY A 299 -35.34 -2.58 4.17
N ASP A 300 -34.88 -3.82 3.96
CA ASP A 300 -35.22 -4.68 2.82
C ASP A 300 -36.72 -4.98 2.70
N CYS A 301 -37.40 -5.13 3.84
CA CYS A 301 -38.82 -5.44 3.92
C CYS A 301 -39.72 -4.21 4.18
N CYS A 302 -39.22 -3.22 4.93
CA CYS A 302 -40.03 -2.12 5.46
C CYS A 302 -39.80 -0.79 4.74
N GLY A 303 -38.71 -0.66 3.98
CA GLY A 303 -38.29 0.59 3.35
C GLY A 303 -37.86 1.69 4.34
N GLN A 304 -37.91 1.43 5.64
CA GLN A 304 -37.60 2.41 6.69
C GLN A 304 -36.12 2.43 7.05
N ILE A 305 -35.62 3.64 7.31
CA ILE A 305 -34.26 3.88 7.81
C ILE A 305 -34.20 3.54 9.31
N ALA A 306 -33.05 3.06 9.79
CA ALA A 306 -32.84 2.79 11.22
C ALA A 306 -32.96 4.05 12.08
N GLN A 307 -33.28 3.91 13.37
CA GLN A 307 -33.36 5.06 14.29
C GLN A 307 -32.00 5.77 14.43
N SER A 308 -30.90 5.01 14.41
CA SER A 308 -29.53 5.52 14.35
C SER A 308 -29.22 6.28 13.04
N GLY A 309 -29.97 6.03 11.98
CA GLY A 309 -29.86 6.72 10.68
C GLY A 309 -30.65 8.02 10.59
N GLN A 310 -31.42 8.39 11.61
CA GLN A 310 -32.03 9.71 11.69
C GLN A 310 -30.95 10.80 11.79
N ASP A 311 -31.23 12.00 11.27
CA ASP A 311 -30.25 13.08 11.06
C ASP A 311 -29.37 13.34 12.30
N ARG A 312 -29.96 13.58 13.47
CA ARG A 312 -29.20 13.89 14.69
C ARG A 312 -28.40 12.70 15.26
N PRO A 313 -28.99 11.51 15.49
CA PRO A 313 -28.22 10.32 15.90
C PRO A 313 -27.06 10.00 14.95
N LEU A 314 -27.30 10.11 13.64
CA LEU A 314 -26.31 9.86 12.61
C LEU A 314 -25.13 10.83 12.72
N TYR A 315 -25.39 12.15 12.83
CA TYR A 315 -24.30 13.12 13.00
C TYR A 315 -23.51 12.91 14.29
N ASN A 316 -24.15 12.53 15.39
CA ASN A 316 -23.44 12.23 16.63
C ASN A 316 -22.46 11.06 16.46
N LEU A 317 -22.87 10.02 15.75
CA LEU A 317 -22.03 8.87 15.44
C LEU A 317 -20.89 9.24 14.48
N VAL A 318 -21.22 9.93 13.38
CA VAL A 318 -20.25 10.37 12.37
C VAL A 318 -19.17 11.27 12.98
N LEU A 319 -19.56 12.29 13.75
CA LEU A 319 -18.62 13.23 14.36
C LEU A 319 -17.66 12.54 15.34
N LYS A 320 -18.17 11.54 16.08
CA LYS A 320 -17.33 10.72 16.94
C LYS A 320 -16.33 9.91 16.10
N ASN A 321 -16.81 9.20 15.08
CA ASN A 321 -15.96 8.34 14.25
C ASN A 321 -14.89 9.14 13.50
N VAL A 322 -15.22 10.32 12.93
CA VAL A 322 -14.23 11.19 12.28
C VAL A 322 -13.07 11.52 13.21
N VAL A 323 -13.34 11.74 14.50
CA VAL A 323 -12.29 11.98 15.50
C VAL A 323 -11.57 10.69 15.87
N THR A 324 -12.30 9.69 16.37
CA THR A 324 -11.67 8.48 16.94
C THR A 324 -10.90 7.68 15.91
N ASP A 325 -11.43 7.56 14.69
CA ASP A 325 -10.89 6.66 13.68
C ASP A 325 -9.56 7.22 13.15
N ALA A 326 -9.42 8.54 13.02
CA ALA A 326 -8.18 9.20 12.60
C ALA A 326 -7.01 8.91 13.56
N TYR A 327 -7.25 9.00 14.86
CA TYR A 327 -6.23 8.74 15.88
C TYR A 327 -5.89 7.25 16.03
N ILE A 328 -6.89 6.38 16.00
CA ILE A 328 -6.69 4.92 16.08
C ILE A 328 -5.94 4.42 14.84
N GLU A 329 -6.23 4.96 13.67
CA GLU A 329 -5.56 4.60 12.43
C GLU A 329 -4.09 5.00 12.45
N TYR A 330 -3.77 6.22 12.89
CA TYR A 330 -2.39 6.65 13.10
C TYR A 330 -1.64 5.74 14.08
N PHE A 331 -2.27 5.42 15.22
CA PHE A 331 -1.70 4.52 16.22
C PHE A 331 -1.42 3.13 15.65
N ALA A 332 -2.37 2.54 14.92
CA ALA A 332 -2.21 1.24 14.28
C ALA A 332 -1.05 1.23 13.27
N TRP A 333 -0.94 2.27 12.43
CA TRP A 333 0.17 2.40 11.49
C TRP A 333 1.52 2.61 12.17
N ASN A 334 1.55 3.30 13.32
CA ASN A 334 2.74 3.39 14.15
C ASN A 334 3.18 2.02 14.69
N GLU A 335 2.24 1.21 15.17
CA GLU A 335 2.54 -0.15 15.65
C GLU A 335 3.09 -1.04 14.52
N ILE A 336 2.49 -0.99 13.33
CA ILE A 336 3.01 -1.70 12.15
C ILE A 336 4.43 -1.21 11.82
N HIS A 337 4.64 0.11 11.79
CA HIS A 337 5.95 0.71 11.51
C HIS A 337 7.02 0.26 12.50
N CYS A 338 6.72 0.27 13.81
CA CYS A 338 7.62 -0.16 14.87
C CYS A 338 8.01 -1.64 14.70
N ARG A 339 7.04 -2.50 14.42
CA ARG A 339 7.27 -3.95 14.23
C ARG A 339 8.12 -4.24 13.00
N ILE A 340 7.80 -3.65 11.86
CA ILE A 340 8.59 -3.81 10.62
C ILE A 340 9.99 -3.19 10.78
N SER A 341 10.13 -2.06 11.48
CA SER A 341 11.43 -1.44 11.76
C SER A 341 12.31 -2.35 12.61
N ARG A 342 11.74 -2.99 13.63
CA ARG A 342 12.45 -3.98 14.46
C ARG A 342 12.85 -5.20 13.63
N LEU A 343 11.97 -5.71 12.76
CA LEU A 343 12.30 -6.80 11.84
C LEU A 343 13.44 -6.43 10.90
N HIS A 344 13.42 -5.23 10.33
CA HIS A 344 14.49 -4.73 9.47
C HIS A 344 15.83 -4.65 10.22
N ALA A 345 15.84 -4.11 11.44
CA ALA A 345 17.03 -4.02 12.27
C ALA A 345 17.60 -5.41 12.61
N MET A 346 16.73 -6.35 13.00
CA MET A 346 17.13 -7.72 13.30
C MET A 346 17.60 -8.48 12.07
N TYR A 347 16.94 -8.30 10.93
CA TYR A 347 17.37 -8.91 9.67
C TYR A 347 18.77 -8.46 9.29
N LYS A 348 19.09 -7.17 9.44
CA LYS A 348 20.46 -6.65 9.25
C LYS A 348 21.46 -7.26 10.22
N GLN A 349 21.07 -7.42 11.50
CA GLN A 349 21.94 -8.00 12.52
C GLN A 349 22.28 -9.48 12.23
N TYR A 350 21.30 -10.26 11.79
CA TYR A 350 21.44 -11.70 11.57
C TYR A 350 21.68 -12.08 10.10
N GLN A 351 21.90 -11.11 9.19
CA GLN A 351 21.95 -11.36 7.75
C GLN A 351 22.93 -12.48 7.36
N ALA A 352 24.11 -12.53 8.00
CA ALA A 352 25.11 -13.56 7.74
C ALA A 352 24.77 -14.94 8.34
N ALA A 353 23.88 -15.00 9.32
CA ALA A 353 23.44 -16.22 10.00
C ALA A 353 22.14 -16.80 9.44
N ILE A 354 21.42 -16.04 8.61
CA ILE A 354 20.20 -16.49 7.94
C ILE A 354 20.58 -17.47 6.85
N ASP A 355 20.22 -18.73 7.08
CA ASP A 355 20.49 -19.86 6.21
C ASP A 355 19.17 -20.63 6.07
N PRO A 356 18.60 -20.80 4.86
CA PRO A 356 17.36 -21.54 4.63
C PRO A 356 17.35 -22.95 5.25
N HIS A 357 18.52 -23.52 5.53
CA HIS A 357 18.68 -24.82 6.17
C HIS A 357 18.59 -24.82 7.70
N LYS A 358 18.61 -23.64 8.31
CA LYS A 358 18.65 -23.48 9.76
C LYS A 358 17.38 -22.80 10.25
N GLU A 359 17.09 -23.02 11.53
CA GLU A 359 16.05 -22.25 12.18
C GLU A 359 16.45 -20.77 12.28
N LEU A 360 15.46 -19.87 12.15
CA LEU A 360 15.69 -18.47 12.46
C LEU A 360 16.06 -18.31 13.94
N PRO A 361 16.90 -17.32 14.28
CA PRO A 361 17.13 -16.94 15.67
C PRO A 361 15.79 -16.75 16.40
N ALA A 362 15.63 -17.37 17.57
CA ALA A 362 14.36 -17.38 18.30
C ALA A 362 13.74 -15.97 18.48
N PRO A 363 14.50 -14.91 18.81
CA PRO A 363 13.93 -13.56 18.89
C PRO A 363 13.34 -13.06 17.57
N MET A 364 13.96 -13.40 16.43
CA MET A 364 13.48 -13.00 15.10
C MET A 364 12.22 -13.76 14.72
N PHE A 365 12.19 -15.07 15.02
CA PHE A 365 11.01 -15.91 14.81
C PHE A 365 9.80 -15.39 15.59
N GLU A 366 9.98 -15.08 16.88
CA GLU A 366 8.90 -14.54 17.72
C GLU A 366 8.38 -13.19 17.20
N LEU A 367 9.28 -12.29 16.80
CA LEU A 367 8.87 -11.01 16.22
C LEU A 367 8.12 -11.18 14.88
N LEU A 368 8.47 -12.17 14.06
CA LEU A 368 7.74 -12.50 12.84
C LEU A 368 6.32 -13.01 13.15
N VAL A 369 6.17 -13.89 14.14
CA VAL A 369 4.86 -14.42 14.58
C VAL A 369 3.95 -13.29 15.06
N GLU A 370 4.45 -12.42 15.94
CA GLU A 370 3.69 -11.26 16.44
C GLU A 370 3.31 -10.31 15.30
N THR A 371 4.27 -9.97 14.43
CA THR A 371 4.04 -9.01 13.33
C THR A 371 3.03 -9.56 12.32
N ARG A 372 3.15 -10.86 11.97
CA ARG A 372 2.23 -11.52 11.04
C ARG A 372 0.80 -11.55 11.57
N PHE A 373 0.63 -11.84 12.86
CA PHE A 373 -0.69 -11.80 13.49
C PHE A 373 -1.25 -10.38 13.55
N PHE A 374 -0.44 -9.40 13.98
CA PHE A 374 -0.86 -8.01 14.07
C PHE A 374 -1.36 -7.47 12.72
N LEU A 375 -0.58 -7.71 11.65
CA LEU A 375 -0.99 -7.35 10.28
C LEU A 375 -2.32 -8.02 9.89
N THR A 376 -2.50 -9.31 10.21
CA THR A 376 -3.76 -10.02 9.92
C THR A 376 -4.94 -9.37 10.64
N ALA A 377 -4.79 -9.07 11.93
CA ALA A 377 -5.84 -8.43 12.72
C ALA A 377 -6.18 -7.05 12.16
N THR A 378 -5.18 -6.21 11.85
CA THR A 378 -5.40 -4.89 11.25
C THR A 378 -6.05 -4.97 9.87
N ILE A 379 -5.66 -5.92 9.02
CA ILE A 379 -6.30 -6.19 7.73
C ILE A 379 -7.80 -6.49 7.92
N LEU A 380 -8.15 -7.31 8.92
CA LEU A 380 -9.55 -7.63 9.22
C LEU A 380 -10.35 -6.39 9.66
N GLU A 381 -9.74 -5.49 10.43
CA GLU A 381 -10.38 -4.22 10.82
C GLU A 381 -10.68 -3.34 9.60
N PHE A 382 -9.73 -3.19 8.66
CA PHE A 382 -9.97 -2.46 7.41
C PHE A 382 -11.08 -3.08 6.58
N ILE A 383 -11.06 -4.41 6.41
CA ILE A 383 -12.12 -5.15 5.71
C ILE A 383 -13.47 -4.93 6.39
N HIS A 384 -13.53 -4.95 7.73
CA HIS A 384 -14.78 -4.73 8.47
C HIS A 384 -15.33 -3.33 8.26
N ARG A 385 -14.50 -2.29 8.33
CA ARG A 385 -14.92 -0.89 8.04
C ARG A 385 -15.46 -0.76 6.62
N MET A 386 -14.73 -1.29 5.64
CA MET A 386 -15.16 -1.24 4.24
C MET A 386 -16.43 -2.05 3.97
N ARG A 387 -16.63 -3.18 4.66
CA ARG A 387 -17.86 -4.00 4.53
C ARG A 387 -19.13 -3.21 4.87
N GLY A 388 -19.05 -2.25 5.80
CA GLY A 388 -20.15 -1.32 6.09
C GLY A 388 -20.23 -0.15 5.11
N GLY A 389 -19.09 0.44 4.75
CA GLY A 389 -19.04 1.67 3.95
C GLY A 389 -19.24 1.49 2.44
N TRP A 390 -18.72 0.41 1.85
CA TRP A 390 -18.89 0.13 0.42
C TRP A 390 -20.38 0.00 0.04
N PRO A 391 -21.19 -0.85 0.70
CA PRO A 391 -22.62 -0.95 0.41
C PRO A 391 -23.40 0.35 0.59
N ALA A 392 -22.97 1.24 1.50
CA ALA A 392 -23.61 2.54 1.73
C ALA A 392 -23.19 3.62 0.73
N SER A 393 -22.11 3.38 -0.04
CA SER A 393 -21.50 4.37 -0.92
C SER A 393 -22.50 4.92 -1.95
N PRO A 394 -22.47 6.23 -2.27
CA PRO A 394 -23.42 6.90 -3.17
C PRO A 394 -23.78 6.15 -4.45
N ALA A 395 -22.77 5.63 -5.17
CA ALA A 395 -22.97 5.03 -6.48
C ALA A 395 -23.55 3.60 -6.45
N VAL A 396 -23.39 2.89 -5.34
CA VAL A 396 -23.79 1.47 -5.22
C VAL A 396 -24.89 1.21 -4.20
N ARG A 397 -25.24 2.17 -3.34
CA ARG A 397 -26.25 2.01 -2.28
C ARG A 397 -27.61 1.48 -2.74
N ARG A 398 -27.98 1.75 -4.00
CA ARG A 398 -29.22 1.23 -4.60
C ARG A 398 -29.28 -0.29 -4.72
N TYR A 399 -28.14 -0.99 -4.63
CA TYR A 399 -28.05 -2.44 -4.72
C TYR A 399 -28.04 -3.14 -3.37
N TYR A 400 -28.07 -2.36 -2.28
CA TYR A 400 -27.98 -2.87 -0.93
C TYR A 400 -29.14 -2.38 -0.09
N ALA A 401 -29.57 -3.20 0.85
CA ALA A 401 -30.56 -2.87 1.84
C ALA A 401 -30.13 -3.43 3.19
N ARG A 402 -30.64 -2.85 4.26
CA ARG A 402 -30.46 -3.40 5.61
C ARG A 402 -31.47 -4.52 5.85
N ALA A 403 -31.06 -5.62 6.50
CA ALA A 403 -32.01 -6.62 6.96
C ALA A 403 -32.95 -6.04 8.02
N CYS A 404 -34.25 -6.20 7.83
CA CYS A 404 -35.26 -5.88 8.85
C CYS A 404 -35.11 -6.77 10.10
N ASN A 405 -34.25 -6.42 11.04
CA ASN A 405 -34.16 -7.13 12.32
C ASN A 405 -35.31 -6.72 13.24
N ARG A 406 -36.42 -7.48 13.20
CA ARG A 406 -37.57 -7.29 14.10
C ARG A 406 -37.28 -7.58 15.58
N GLN A 407 -36.13 -8.20 15.90
CA GLN A 407 -35.83 -8.72 17.23
C GLN A 407 -34.82 -7.90 18.06
N TYR A 408 -34.12 -6.91 17.46
CA TYR A 408 -33.07 -6.16 18.16
C TYR A 408 -33.27 -4.65 18.01
N ALA A 409 -34.21 -4.08 18.77
CA ALA A 409 -34.39 -2.63 18.88
C ALA A 409 -33.50 -2.05 20.00
N GLY A 410 -32.19 -2.31 19.93
CA GLY A 410 -31.20 -1.82 20.90
C GLY A 410 -30.23 -0.79 20.29
N PRO A 411 -29.57 0.06 21.09
CA PRO A 411 -28.64 1.09 20.61
C PRO A 411 -27.36 0.56 19.93
N GLN A 412 -27.14 -0.77 19.92
CA GLN A 412 -26.09 -1.48 19.18
C GLN A 412 -26.72 -2.43 18.16
N GLU A 413 -27.59 -1.92 17.30
CA GLU A 413 -28.10 -2.69 16.15
C GLU A 413 -26.90 -3.12 15.27
N PHE A 414 -26.56 -4.41 15.28
CA PHE A 414 -25.70 -4.97 14.24
C PHE A 414 -26.44 -4.87 12.92
N ILE A 415 -25.95 -4.00 12.03
CA ILE A 415 -26.57 -3.76 10.73
C ILE A 415 -26.14 -4.88 9.79
N GLU A 416 -26.98 -5.89 9.68
CA GLU A 416 -26.83 -6.90 8.64
C GLU A 416 -27.23 -6.30 7.29
N LEU A 417 -26.31 -6.38 6.32
CA LEU A 417 -26.50 -5.85 4.98
C LEU A 417 -26.86 -6.99 4.02
N ARG A 418 -27.88 -6.76 3.20
CA ARG A 418 -28.33 -7.68 2.16
C ARG A 418 -28.12 -7.05 0.79
N CYS A 419 -27.54 -7.83 -0.11
CA CYS A 419 -27.47 -7.42 -1.50
C CYS A 419 -28.83 -7.70 -2.16
N SER A 420 -29.54 -6.64 -2.52
CA SER A 420 -30.85 -6.70 -3.19
C SER A 420 -30.62 -6.74 -4.71
N ARG A 421 -29.85 -7.72 -5.19
CA ARG A 421 -29.50 -7.84 -6.62
C ARG A 421 -30.76 -8.13 -7.42
N LYS A 422 -31.18 -7.17 -8.24
CA LYS A 422 -31.80 -7.47 -9.53
C LYS A 422 -30.68 -7.49 -10.56
N LYS A 423 -30.64 -8.48 -11.46
CA LYS A 423 -29.67 -8.52 -12.58
C LYS A 423 -29.68 -7.16 -13.27
N THR A 424 -28.54 -6.49 -13.28
CA THR A 424 -28.43 -5.12 -13.78
C THR A 424 -28.21 -5.09 -15.29
N GLY A 425 -27.67 -6.19 -15.84
CA GLY A 425 -27.24 -6.30 -17.23
C GLY A 425 -25.89 -5.61 -17.49
N ASP A 426 -25.33 -4.92 -16.50
CA ASP A 426 -24.02 -4.27 -16.54
C ASP A 426 -22.97 -5.21 -15.95
N LYS A 427 -22.27 -5.94 -16.83
CA LYS A 427 -21.30 -6.96 -16.43
C LYS A 427 -20.14 -6.38 -15.61
N GLU A 428 -19.61 -5.22 -16.01
CA GLU A 428 -18.51 -4.56 -15.27
C GLU A 428 -18.96 -4.13 -13.87
N LEU A 429 -20.21 -3.71 -13.71
CA LEU A 429 -20.74 -3.42 -12.38
C LEU A 429 -20.94 -4.69 -11.54
N GLU A 430 -21.45 -5.75 -12.14
CA GLU A 430 -21.68 -7.02 -11.43
C GLU A 430 -20.36 -7.65 -10.96
N ASP A 431 -19.32 -7.58 -11.81
CA ASP A 431 -17.99 -8.11 -11.51
C ASP A 431 -17.34 -7.33 -10.34
N ILE A 432 -17.42 -5.99 -10.29
CA ILE A 432 -16.80 -5.21 -9.20
C ILE A 432 -17.55 -5.44 -7.88
N LEU A 433 -18.89 -5.48 -7.90
CA LEU A 433 -19.69 -5.79 -6.71
C LEU A 433 -19.35 -7.19 -6.16
N GLN A 434 -19.07 -8.15 -7.06
CA GLN A 434 -18.70 -9.51 -6.68
C GLN A 434 -17.31 -9.59 -6.04
N LEU A 435 -16.31 -8.88 -6.58
CA LEU A 435 -14.97 -8.85 -6.01
C LEU A 435 -14.96 -8.30 -4.57
N PHE A 436 -15.71 -7.22 -4.32
CA PHE A 436 -15.89 -6.70 -2.96
C PHE A 436 -16.59 -7.73 -2.07
N GLU A 437 -17.63 -8.42 -2.54
CA GLU A 437 -18.28 -9.48 -1.76
C GLU A 437 -17.34 -10.61 -1.34
N TRP A 438 -16.47 -11.06 -2.26
CA TRP A 438 -15.45 -12.05 -1.95
C TRP A 438 -14.42 -11.55 -0.94
N LEU A 439 -14.11 -10.26 -0.94
CA LEU A 439 -13.27 -9.65 0.10
C LEU A 439 -13.91 -9.74 1.50
N TRP A 440 -15.24 -9.77 1.60
CA TRP A 440 -15.92 -9.95 2.89
C TRP A 440 -15.93 -11.41 3.34
N GLU A 441 -15.95 -12.35 2.39
CA GLU A 441 -16.18 -13.77 2.63
C GLU A 441 -14.94 -14.48 3.21
N PRO A 442 -15.01 -15.04 4.45
CA PRO A 442 -13.86 -15.70 5.06
C PRO A 442 -13.33 -16.90 4.26
N SER A 443 -14.21 -17.74 3.71
CA SER A 443 -13.85 -18.92 2.91
C SER A 443 -13.05 -18.56 1.66
N VAL A 444 -13.43 -17.47 0.98
CA VAL A 444 -12.73 -17.00 -0.22
C VAL A 444 -11.39 -16.39 0.16
N ARG A 445 -11.31 -15.61 1.25
CA ARG A 445 -10.05 -15.05 1.75
C ARG A 445 -9.05 -16.10 2.23
N GLU A 446 -9.52 -17.18 2.86
CA GLU A 446 -8.66 -18.32 3.22
C GLU A 446 -8.12 -19.07 2.00
N THR A 447 -8.82 -18.99 0.87
CA THR A 447 -8.47 -19.71 -0.35
C THR A 447 -7.57 -18.87 -1.27
N LEU A 448 -7.97 -17.63 -1.59
CA LEU A 448 -7.28 -16.76 -2.54
C LEU A 448 -6.29 -15.79 -1.88
N GLU A 449 -6.36 -15.63 -0.56
CA GLU A 449 -5.66 -14.59 0.21
C GLU A 449 -6.16 -13.17 -0.08
N VAL A 450 -5.95 -12.27 0.89
CA VAL A 450 -6.39 -10.87 0.78
C VAL A 450 -5.61 -10.14 -0.30
N HIS A 451 -4.29 -10.36 -0.40
CA HIS A 451 -3.43 -9.71 -1.39
C HIS A 451 -3.96 -9.89 -2.82
N THR A 452 -4.27 -11.13 -3.22
CA THR A 452 -4.87 -11.46 -4.53
C THR A 452 -6.18 -10.72 -4.80
N LEU A 453 -7.07 -10.67 -3.81
CA LEU A 453 -8.38 -10.04 -3.98
C LEU A 453 -8.25 -8.54 -4.17
N VAL A 454 -7.37 -7.88 -3.41
CA VAL A 454 -7.12 -6.45 -3.55
C VAL A 454 -6.44 -6.14 -4.89
N GLU A 455 -5.47 -6.96 -5.33
CA GLU A 455 -4.86 -6.84 -6.66
C GLU A 455 -5.91 -6.97 -7.79
N SER A 456 -6.86 -7.91 -7.64
CA SER A 456 -7.94 -8.12 -8.61
C SER A 456 -8.90 -6.94 -8.68
N ILE A 457 -9.25 -6.36 -7.52
CA ILE A 457 -10.06 -5.13 -7.44
C ILE A 457 -9.30 -3.98 -8.11
N GLU A 458 -8.02 -3.79 -7.80
CA GLU A 458 -7.21 -2.70 -8.35
C GLU A 458 -7.08 -2.81 -9.88
N ARG A 459 -6.78 -4.00 -10.40
CA ARG A 459 -6.73 -4.25 -11.84
C ARG A 459 -8.06 -3.86 -12.51
N MET A 460 -9.18 -4.19 -11.87
CA MET A 460 -10.49 -3.83 -12.38
C MET A 460 -10.75 -2.32 -12.37
N LEU A 461 -10.35 -1.62 -11.31
CA LEU A 461 -10.47 -0.15 -11.23
C LEU A 461 -9.63 0.58 -12.28
N GLN A 462 -8.51 -0.01 -12.72
CA GLN A 462 -7.66 0.57 -13.75
C GLN A 462 -8.18 0.33 -15.17
N ASN A 463 -8.74 -0.87 -15.42
CA ASN A 463 -9.15 -1.28 -16.76
C ASN A 463 -10.63 -0.97 -17.08
N SER A 464 -11.48 -0.76 -16.07
CA SER A 464 -12.90 -0.46 -16.25
C SER A 464 -13.24 0.97 -15.80
N PRO A 465 -13.60 1.87 -16.73
CA PRO A 465 -14.15 3.19 -16.40
C PRO A 465 -15.41 3.07 -15.52
N ARG A 466 -16.19 2.00 -15.70
CA ARG A 466 -17.40 1.77 -14.93
C ARG A 466 -17.08 1.47 -13.46
N ALA A 467 -16.15 0.54 -13.20
CA ALA A 467 -15.69 0.21 -11.85
C ALA A 467 -15.09 1.45 -11.15
N LYS A 468 -14.32 2.25 -11.88
CA LYS A 468 -13.79 3.53 -11.37
C LYS A 468 -14.90 4.51 -11.01
N SER A 469 -15.93 4.65 -11.86
CA SER A 469 -17.04 5.58 -11.64
C SER A 469 -17.89 5.28 -10.40
N VAL A 470 -17.97 4.00 -9.99
CA VAL A 470 -18.80 3.58 -8.84
C VAL A 470 -18.03 3.54 -7.51
N THR A 471 -16.71 3.70 -7.57
CA THR A 471 -15.85 3.67 -6.38
C THR A 471 -15.64 5.10 -5.88
N SER A 472 -16.05 5.39 -4.64
CA SER A 472 -15.86 6.73 -4.05
C SER A 472 -14.39 6.97 -3.66
N TYR A 473 -14.05 8.23 -3.39
CA TYR A 473 -12.74 8.57 -2.83
C TYR A 473 -12.50 7.87 -1.49
N TRP A 474 -13.51 7.85 -0.61
CA TRP A 474 -13.44 7.16 0.69
C TRP A 474 -13.07 5.68 0.52
N VAL A 475 -13.75 4.96 -0.39
CA VAL A 475 -13.46 3.53 -0.66
C VAL A 475 -12.04 3.37 -1.24
N SER A 476 -11.64 4.22 -2.18
CA SER A 476 -10.31 4.17 -2.79
C SER A 476 -9.18 4.41 -1.77
N SER A 477 -9.41 5.30 -0.79
CA SER A 477 -8.47 5.57 0.30
C SER A 477 -8.29 4.34 1.21
N TYR A 478 -9.39 3.70 1.61
CA TYR A 478 -9.30 2.48 2.43
C TYR A 478 -8.74 1.27 1.68
N LEU A 479 -9.06 1.12 0.39
CA LEU A 479 -8.42 0.10 -0.47
C LEU A 479 -6.90 0.29 -0.52
N SER A 480 -6.44 1.54 -0.59
CA SER A 480 -5.02 1.84 -0.59
C SER A 480 -4.35 1.41 0.72
N GLN A 481 -4.94 1.70 1.87
CA GLN A 481 -4.43 1.24 3.17
C GLN A 481 -4.43 -0.29 3.29
N LEU A 482 -5.53 -0.92 2.88
CA LEU A 482 -5.68 -2.36 2.87
C LEU A 482 -4.61 -3.02 1.99
N SER A 483 -4.29 -2.43 0.84
CA SER A 483 -3.25 -2.94 -0.06
C SER A 483 -1.87 -2.97 0.57
N ILE A 484 -1.50 -1.91 1.29
CA ILE A 484 -0.18 -1.79 1.92
C ILE A 484 -0.05 -2.81 3.05
N ALA A 485 -1.08 -2.95 3.87
CA ALA A 485 -1.09 -3.95 4.93
C ALA A 485 -1.07 -5.39 4.36
N ALA A 486 -1.84 -5.64 3.30
CA ALA A 486 -1.88 -6.93 2.61
C ALA A 486 -0.55 -7.28 1.94
N GLU A 487 0.13 -6.32 1.32
CA GLU A 487 1.49 -6.49 0.77
C GLU A 487 2.50 -6.82 1.87
N CYS A 488 2.46 -6.11 3.01
CA CYS A 488 3.31 -6.43 4.14
C CYS A 488 3.09 -7.86 4.63
N ALA A 489 1.83 -8.30 4.75
CA ALA A 489 1.50 -9.66 5.15
C ALA A 489 1.97 -10.70 4.12
N HIS A 490 1.74 -10.43 2.83
CA HIS A 490 2.14 -11.31 1.72
C HIS A 490 3.66 -11.50 1.67
N GLN A 491 4.43 -10.43 1.82
CA GLN A 491 5.90 -10.51 1.86
C GLN A 491 6.41 -11.40 3.02
N LEU A 492 5.72 -11.41 4.16
CA LEU A 492 6.03 -12.34 5.25
C LEU A 492 5.59 -13.79 4.95
N ASP A 493 4.50 -13.99 4.20
CA ASP A 493 4.01 -15.31 3.79
C ASP A 493 4.91 -15.99 2.75
N ILE A 494 5.59 -15.19 1.92
CA ILE A 494 6.56 -15.69 0.94
C ILE A 494 7.99 -15.78 1.49
N PHE A 495 8.21 -15.48 2.78
CA PHE A 495 9.51 -15.63 3.45
C PHE A 495 9.81 -17.09 3.78
N GLN A 496 9.98 -17.88 2.72
CA GLN A 496 10.22 -19.30 2.79
C GLN A 496 11.68 -19.61 3.22
N PRO A 497 11.91 -20.73 3.92
CA PRO A 497 10.92 -21.76 4.30
C PRO A 497 10.17 -21.48 5.61
N TRP A 498 10.55 -20.44 6.35
CA TRP A 498 10.08 -20.21 7.72
C TRP A 498 8.62 -19.76 7.83
N ALA A 499 8.06 -19.18 6.77
CA ALA A 499 6.68 -18.72 6.74
C ALA A 499 5.66 -19.80 7.17
N LYS A 500 5.89 -21.08 6.84
CA LYS A 500 5.02 -22.19 7.30
C LYS A 500 5.04 -22.36 8.81
N LYS A 501 6.24 -22.38 9.41
CA LYS A 501 6.41 -22.48 10.87
C LYS A 501 5.76 -21.29 11.58
N VAL A 502 5.90 -20.08 11.01
CA VAL A 502 5.24 -18.86 11.49
C VAL A 502 3.71 -19.01 11.43
N ALA A 503 3.15 -19.40 10.28
CA ALA A 503 1.70 -19.58 10.11
C ALA A 503 1.12 -20.62 11.09
N TRP A 504 1.84 -21.73 11.32
CA TRP A 504 1.45 -22.71 12.32
C TRP A 504 1.50 -22.14 13.74
N ALA A 505 2.59 -21.44 14.11
CA ALA A 505 2.73 -20.82 15.41
C ALA A 505 1.62 -19.80 15.69
N VAL A 506 1.25 -18.97 14.70
CA VAL A 506 0.12 -18.04 14.78
C VAL A 506 -1.19 -18.79 15.05
N LYS A 507 -1.43 -19.92 14.38
CA LYS A 507 -2.63 -20.74 14.59
C LYS A 507 -2.70 -21.33 15.99
N GLN A 508 -1.59 -21.88 16.49
CA GLN A 508 -1.53 -22.48 17.83
C GLN A 508 -1.67 -21.44 18.95
N ARG A 509 -1.04 -20.27 18.78
CA ARG A 509 -0.99 -19.21 19.78
C ARG A 509 -2.07 -18.16 19.60
N LYS A 510 -3.08 -18.42 18.76
CA LYS A 510 -4.10 -17.45 18.35
C LYS A 510 -4.76 -16.72 19.52
N THR A 511 -5.10 -17.44 20.59
CA THR A 511 -5.74 -16.85 21.78
C THR A 511 -4.82 -15.86 22.49
N GLN A 512 -3.55 -16.24 22.71
CA GLN A 512 -2.57 -15.36 23.35
C GLN A 512 -2.32 -14.12 22.51
N LEU A 513 -2.08 -14.31 21.20
CA LEU A 513 -1.84 -13.21 20.27
C LEU A 513 -3.03 -12.24 20.19
N LEU A 514 -4.27 -12.76 20.28
CA LEU A 514 -5.47 -11.93 20.32
C LEU A 514 -5.56 -11.11 21.61
N ILE A 515 -5.17 -11.69 22.75
CA ILE A 515 -5.09 -10.96 24.03
C ILE A 515 -4.05 -9.85 23.91
N ASP A 516 -2.86 -10.16 23.40
CA ASP A 516 -1.77 -9.19 23.22
C ASP A 516 -2.21 -8.03 22.32
N TYR A 517 -2.89 -8.33 21.21
CA TYR A 517 -3.48 -7.33 20.32
C TYR A 517 -4.53 -6.46 21.04
N ALA A 518 -5.46 -7.07 21.78
CA ALA A 518 -6.46 -6.33 22.53
C ALA A 518 -5.83 -5.45 23.64
N THR A 519 -4.75 -5.91 24.26
CA THR A 519 -3.99 -5.16 25.25
C THR A 519 -3.31 -3.93 24.65
N VAL A 520 -2.72 -4.05 23.45
CA VAL A 520 -2.15 -2.90 22.72
C VAL A 520 -3.20 -1.80 22.48
N PHE A 521 -4.43 -2.18 22.12
CA PHE A 521 -5.53 -1.23 21.87
C PHE A 521 -6.35 -0.85 23.12
N SER A 522 -6.01 -1.40 24.28
CA SER A 522 -6.80 -1.23 25.51
C SER A 522 -6.88 0.23 26.00
N CYS A 523 -5.86 1.04 25.69
CA CYS A 523 -5.83 2.48 25.95
C CYS A 523 -6.98 3.26 25.28
N TRP A 524 -7.56 2.73 24.19
CA TRP A 524 -8.67 3.35 23.47
C TRP A 524 -10.05 3.03 24.08
N ASN A 525 -10.15 2.10 25.04
CA ASN A 525 -11.44 1.61 25.54
C ASN A 525 -12.32 2.72 26.13
N GLY A 526 -11.73 3.65 26.90
CA GLY A 526 -12.47 4.79 27.46
C GLY A 526 -12.97 5.74 26.37
N ILE A 527 -12.11 6.03 25.40
CA ILE A 527 -12.41 6.90 24.24
C ILE A 527 -13.54 6.30 23.40
N LEU A 528 -13.44 5.01 23.04
CA LEU A 528 -14.44 4.31 22.25
C LEU A 528 -15.79 4.19 22.96
N LYS A 529 -15.83 4.21 24.30
CA LYS A 529 -17.08 4.23 25.08
C LYS A 529 -17.66 5.64 25.27
N THR A 530 -16.96 6.69 24.84
CA THR A 530 -17.46 8.07 24.98
C THR A 530 -18.64 8.33 24.05
N SER A 531 -19.68 9.00 24.58
CA SER A 531 -20.92 9.27 23.86
C SER A 531 -20.98 10.72 23.37
N PHE A 532 -21.18 10.88 22.06
CA PHE A 532 -21.41 12.19 21.47
C PHE A 532 -22.89 12.58 21.45
N GLN A 533 -23.78 11.75 22.03
CA GLN A 533 -25.21 12.04 22.10
C GLN A 533 -25.50 13.45 22.67
N GLY A 534 -26.56 14.06 22.15
CA GLY A 534 -26.98 15.42 22.47
C GLY A 534 -27.01 16.34 21.25
N GLN A 535 -27.40 17.59 21.46
CA GLN A 535 -27.51 18.60 20.41
C GLN A 535 -26.20 19.39 20.22
N THR A 536 -25.41 19.56 21.28
CA THR A 536 -24.19 20.39 21.28
C THR A 536 -23.18 19.96 20.22
N MET A 537 -22.84 18.66 20.16
CA MET A 537 -21.87 18.16 19.19
C MET A 537 -22.36 18.32 17.76
N VAL A 538 -23.64 18.04 17.49
CA VAL A 538 -24.22 18.26 16.16
C VAL A 538 -24.18 19.74 15.77
N ASN A 539 -24.57 20.63 16.67
CA ASN A 539 -24.55 22.08 16.40
C ASN A 539 -23.15 22.60 16.11
N LEU A 540 -22.12 22.08 16.79
CA LEU A 540 -20.74 22.49 16.62
C LEU A 540 -20.06 21.82 15.42
N GLY A 541 -20.33 20.55 15.15
CA GLY A 541 -19.63 19.75 14.13
C GLY A 541 -20.35 19.59 12.79
N ARG A 542 -21.65 19.86 12.69
CA ARG A 542 -22.39 19.67 11.43
C ARG A 542 -21.85 20.58 10.31
N PRO A 543 -21.54 20.04 9.11
CA PRO A 543 -21.14 20.84 7.97
C PRO A 543 -22.19 21.87 7.58
N GLY A 544 -21.75 23.11 7.33
CA GLY A 544 -22.60 24.24 6.95
C GLY A 544 -21.76 25.47 6.60
N LEU A 545 -22.40 26.63 6.43
CA LEU A 545 -21.74 27.89 6.06
C LEU A 545 -20.60 28.29 7.00
N LYS A 546 -20.71 27.95 8.29
CA LYS A 546 -19.65 28.21 9.30
C LYS A 546 -18.30 27.55 9.00
N PHE A 547 -18.25 26.54 8.15
CA PHE A 547 -16.99 25.88 7.74
C PHE A 547 -16.60 26.20 6.30
N GLU A 548 -17.27 27.16 5.65
CA GLU A 548 -16.82 27.66 4.36
C GLU A 548 -15.47 28.37 4.54
N TYR A 549 -14.44 27.84 3.89
CA TYR A 549 -13.06 28.28 4.07
C TYR A 549 -12.46 28.73 2.72
N PRO A 550 -12.74 29.97 2.28
CA PRO A 550 -12.39 30.48 0.95
C PRO A 550 -10.90 30.86 0.82
N VAL A 551 -10.00 29.92 1.11
CA VAL A 551 -8.53 30.10 1.04
C VAL A 551 -8.01 30.40 -0.37
N HIS A 552 -8.81 30.10 -1.40
CA HIS A 552 -8.53 30.41 -2.80
C HIS A 552 -8.79 31.88 -3.15
N LYS A 553 -9.56 32.61 -2.34
CA LYS A 553 -9.85 34.02 -2.56
C LYS A 553 -8.73 34.88 -2.01
N ARG A 554 -8.49 36.03 -2.65
CA ARG A 554 -7.55 37.05 -2.19
C ARG A 554 -7.86 37.45 -0.75
N ARG A 555 -6.82 37.67 0.08
CA ARG A 555 -7.01 38.24 1.42
C ARG A 555 -7.53 39.68 1.29
N THR A 556 -8.76 39.88 1.76
CA THR A 556 -9.40 41.17 2.04
C THR A 556 -9.83 41.14 3.51
N ARG A 557 -10.14 42.29 4.11
CA ARG A 557 -10.65 42.34 5.49
C ARG A 557 -11.81 41.37 5.73
N THR A 558 -12.84 41.44 4.88
CA THR A 558 -14.00 40.53 4.95
C THR A 558 -13.62 39.06 4.78
N ASN A 559 -12.71 38.75 3.85
CA ASN A 559 -12.28 37.36 3.63
C ASN A 559 -11.48 36.83 4.83
N VAL A 560 -10.60 37.65 5.42
CA VAL A 560 -9.81 37.27 6.61
C VAL A 560 -10.70 37.06 7.82
N GLU A 561 -11.68 37.94 8.05
CA GLU A 561 -12.68 37.77 9.11
C GLU A 561 -13.47 36.47 8.92
N HIS A 562 -13.85 36.13 7.68
CA HIS A 562 -14.53 34.89 7.36
C HIS A 562 -13.68 33.63 7.61
N LEU A 563 -12.40 33.64 7.20
CA LEU A 563 -11.46 32.55 7.46
C LEU A 563 -11.29 32.33 8.97
N ARG A 564 -11.12 33.41 9.74
CA ARG A 564 -10.98 33.36 11.20
C ARG A 564 -12.24 32.87 11.90
N ALA A 565 -13.43 33.28 11.42
CA ALA A 565 -14.70 32.80 11.96
C ALA A 565 -14.85 31.28 11.75
N ALA A 566 -14.46 30.77 10.59
CA ALA A 566 -14.48 29.34 10.31
C ALA A 566 -13.47 28.54 11.15
N GLU A 567 -12.28 29.09 11.35
CA GLU A 567 -11.26 28.53 12.27
C GLU A 567 -11.77 28.48 13.71
N ALA A 568 -12.36 29.58 14.21
CA ALA A 568 -12.94 29.63 15.56
C ALA A 568 -14.10 28.63 15.75
N ALA A 569 -14.93 28.42 14.72
CA ALA A 569 -16.00 27.41 14.76
C ALA A 569 -15.43 25.99 14.84
N LEU A 570 -14.32 25.71 14.17
CA LEU A 570 -13.62 24.43 14.25
C LEU A 570 -13.01 24.22 15.65
N ASP A 571 -12.36 25.25 16.20
CA ASP A 571 -11.76 25.22 17.52
C ASP A 571 -12.81 24.97 18.61
N ALA A 572 -13.99 25.59 18.50
CA ALA A 572 -15.10 25.35 19.42
C ALA A 572 -15.60 23.89 19.38
N PHE A 573 -15.63 23.25 18.21
CA PHE A 573 -15.96 21.83 18.10
C PHE A 573 -14.92 20.95 18.79
N TRP A 574 -13.63 21.20 18.54
CA TRP A 574 -12.54 20.40 19.13
C TRP A 574 -12.48 20.56 20.64
N ALA A 575 -12.63 21.77 21.16
CA ALA A 575 -12.70 22.00 22.61
C ALA A 575 -13.84 21.20 23.27
N ALA A 576 -15.02 21.18 22.65
CA ALA A 576 -16.16 20.40 23.15
C ALA A 576 -15.96 18.88 23.03
N ALA A 577 -15.28 18.42 21.96
CA ALA A 577 -14.95 17.02 21.78
C ALA A 577 -13.93 16.54 22.84
N ASP A 578 -12.85 17.30 23.02
CA ASP A 578 -11.77 17.00 23.96
C ASP A 578 -12.30 17.03 25.40
N ASP A 579 -13.14 18.01 25.78
CA ASP A 579 -13.82 18.05 27.09
C ASP A 579 -14.71 16.80 27.32
N LYS A 580 -15.45 16.36 26.31
CA LYS A 580 -16.25 15.12 26.42
C LYS A 580 -15.39 13.88 26.66
N PHE A 581 -14.26 13.77 25.96
CA PHE A 581 -13.33 12.65 26.15
C PHE A 581 -12.67 12.71 27.53
N LEU A 582 -12.19 13.88 27.96
CA LEU A 582 -11.59 14.06 29.28
C LEU A 582 -12.56 13.67 30.40
N ARG A 583 -13.81 14.14 30.35
CA ARG A 583 -14.82 13.82 31.38
C ARG A 583 -15.16 12.34 31.47
N LYS A 584 -15.11 11.60 30.36
CA LYS A 584 -15.56 10.19 30.31
C LYS A 584 -14.42 9.18 30.39
N ALA A 585 -13.30 9.47 29.74
CA ALA A 585 -12.16 8.58 29.59
C ALA A 585 -10.94 9.01 30.42
N GLY A 586 -10.92 10.24 30.96
CA GLY A 586 -9.77 10.81 31.68
C GLY A 586 -8.60 11.21 30.78
N THR A 587 -8.73 11.04 29.46
CA THR A 587 -7.71 11.31 28.45
C THR A 587 -8.39 11.69 27.14
N THR A 588 -7.71 12.47 26.29
CA THR A 588 -8.15 12.70 24.90
C THR A 588 -7.53 11.69 23.94
N PRO A 589 -8.10 11.52 22.73
CA PRO A 589 -7.42 10.80 21.65
C PRO A 589 -6.03 11.34 21.33
N HIS A 590 -5.81 12.65 21.49
CA HIS A 590 -4.51 13.27 21.26
C HIS A 590 -3.49 12.85 22.31
N ASP A 591 -3.86 12.85 23.58
CA ASP A 591 -2.98 12.49 24.70
C ASP A 591 -2.51 11.02 24.59
N VAL A 592 -3.33 10.12 24.04
CA VAL A 592 -2.95 8.70 23.86
C VAL A 592 -1.80 8.54 22.86
N VAL A 593 -1.65 9.46 21.92
CA VAL A 593 -0.63 9.38 20.85
C VAL A 593 0.38 10.52 20.92
N CYS A 594 0.37 11.36 21.96
CA CYS A 594 1.19 12.58 22.01
C CYS A 594 2.69 12.26 21.95
N ASP A 595 3.13 11.18 22.59
CA ASP A 595 4.54 10.74 22.61
C ASP A 595 5.05 10.32 21.22
N ILE A 596 4.15 9.88 20.34
CA ILE A 596 4.49 9.42 18.99
C ILE A 596 4.16 10.45 17.91
N LEU A 597 3.36 11.48 18.21
CA LEU A 597 3.06 12.58 17.29
C LEU A 597 4.23 13.56 17.22
N LYS A 598 4.59 13.99 16.01
CA LYS A 598 5.57 15.07 15.86
C LYS A 598 4.93 16.37 16.34
N ALA A 599 5.60 17.06 17.24
CA ALA A 599 5.15 18.35 17.74
C ALA A 599 4.93 19.30 16.55
N ARG A 600 3.71 19.81 16.42
CA ARG A 600 3.32 20.73 15.35
C ARG A 600 2.36 21.77 15.88
N THR A 601 2.55 22.98 15.38
CA THR A 601 1.67 24.12 15.65
C THR A 601 0.58 24.21 14.59
N LEU A 602 -0.64 24.51 15.03
CA LEU A 602 -1.73 24.84 14.12
C LEU A 602 -1.44 26.18 13.44
N GLN A 603 -1.64 26.21 12.11
CA GLN A 603 -1.56 27.44 11.34
C GLN A 603 -2.94 28.12 11.36
N ARG A 604 -3.04 29.31 11.97
CA ARG A 604 -4.27 30.12 12.02
C ARG A 604 -4.11 31.44 11.27
N THR A 605 -5.19 31.93 10.69
CA THR A 605 -5.18 33.15 9.89
C THR A 605 -4.93 34.37 10.79
N PRO A 606 -3.88 35.18 10.53
CA PRO A 606 -3.61 36.38 11.32
C PRO A 606 -4.77 37.39 11.23
N PRO A 607 -4.91 38.29 12.21
CA PRO A 607 -5.81 39.44 12.08
C PRO A 607 -5.48 40.24 10.81
N TRP A 608 -6.47 40.93 10.25
CA TRP A 608 -6.23 41.80 9.10
C TRP A 608 -5.41 43.02 9.54
N GLU A 609 -4.25 43.22 8.92
CA GLU A 609 -3.45 44.44 9.04
C GLU A 609 -3.68 45.31 7.80
N GLU A 610 -4.05 46.57 7.99
CA GLU A 610 -4.14 47.55 6.90
C GLU A 610 -2.72 47.90 6.46
N PHE A 611 -2.32 47.43 5.28
CA PHE A 611 -1.11 47.92 4.65
C PHE A 611 -1.35 49.36 4.19
N GLU A 612 -0.80 50.33 4.91
CA GLU A 612 -0.71 51.70 4.42
C GLU A 612 -0.03 51.68 3.05
N THR A 613 -0.70 52.29 2.08
CA THR A 613 -0.24 52.53 0.71
C THR A 613 1.06 53.33 0.71
N VAL A 614 2.20 52.65 0.85
CA VAL A 614 3.50 53.20 0.46
C VAL A 614 3.98 52.45 -0.76
N GLN A 615 4.12 53.19 -1.85
CA GLN A 615 4.70 52.73 -3.10
C GLN A 615 6.00 51.96 -2.83
N ARG A 616 6.02 50.64 -3.06
CA ARG A 616 7.25 49.85 -3.07
C ARG A 616 7.41 49.15 -4.40
N THR A 617 8.51 49.50 -5.06
CA THR A 617 9.17 48.73 -6.12
C THR A 617 9.30 47.25 -5.75
N PRO A 618 9.32 46.33 -6.74
CA PRO A 618 9.28 44.89 -6.49
C PRO A 618 10.62 44.40 -5.91
N LYS A 619 10.72 44.34 -4.59
CA LYS A 619 11.71 43.51 -3.89
C LYS A 619 10.98 42.64 -2.88
N HIS A 620 11.08 41.33 -3.11
CA HIS A 620 10.67 40.21 -2.27
C HIS A 620 9.52 40.45 -1.28
N SER A 621 8.33 40.01 -1.69
CA SER A 621 7.19 39.83 -0.80
C SER A 621 7.51 38.74 0.24
N GLU A 622 8.00 39.14 1.41
CA GLU A 622 7.99 38.30 2.61
C GLU A 622 6.55 37.93 2.94
N ALA A 623 6.30 36.62 3.06
CA ALA A 623 4.99 36.08 3.33
C ALA A 623 4.60 36.43 4.77
N GLN A 624 3.48 37.13 4.98
CA GLN A 624 2.82 37.20 6.30
C GLN A 624 2.45 35.77 6.73
N GLU A 625 3.33 35.17 7.53
CA GLU A 625 3.21 33.85 8.12
C GLU A 625 2.13 33.85 9.21
N TYR A 626 1.43 32.71 9.29
CA TYR A 626 0.27 32.44 10.13
C TYR A 626 0.53 32.64 11.63
N VAL A 627 -0.51 32.96 12.42
CA VAL A 627 -0.40 33.07 13.89
C VAL A 627 -0.35 31.69 14.53
N TYR A 628 0.57 31.54 15.48
CA TYR A 628 0.87 30.32 16.24
C TYR A 628 -0.21 30.05 17.29
N VAL A 629 -0.81 28.85 17.28
CA VAL A 629 -1.62 28.34 18.40
C VAL A 629 -1.22 26.90 18.71
N PRO A 630 -0.80 26.59 19.95
CA PRO A 630 -0.48 25.23 20.38
C PRO A 630 -1.74 24.40 20.62
N LEU A 631 -1.62 23.06 20.49
CA LEU A 631 -2.78 22.16 20.48
C LEU A 631 -3.40 21.92 21.87
N SER A 632 -2.62 22.07 22.95
CA SER A 632 -3.07 21.89 24.33
C SER A 632 -2.34 22.83 25.29
N GLU A 633 -3.07 23.39 26.26
CA GLU A 633 -2.50 24.21 27.34
C GLU A 633 -1.81 23.39 28.44
N THR A 634 -2.05 22.07 28.50
CA THR A 634 -1.54 21.21 29.59
C THR A 634 -0.07 20.80 29.49
N ILE A 635 0.61 21.07 28.37
CA ILE A 635 2.01 20.62 28.12
C ILE A 635 2.98 21.82 27.99
N HIS A 636 2.51 23.05 28.19
CA HIS A 636 3.41 24.21 28.14
C HIS A 636 4.22 24.37 29.44
N ASP A 637 5.39 23.73 29.45
CA ASP A 637 6.52 24.16 30.27
C ASP A 637 7.38 25.15 29.45
N PRO A 638 7.23 26.47 29.64
CA PRO A 638 8.02 27.47 28.92
C PRO A 638 9.53 27.36 29.19
N THR A 639 9.97 26.58 30.18
CA THR A 639 11.39 26.40 30.52
C THR A 639 12.08 25.25 29.79
N LYS A 640 11.33 24.41 29.05
CA LYS A 640 11.88 23.27 28.27
C LYS A 640 11.94 23.53 26.76
N GLN A 641 11.99 24.79 26.38
CA GLN A 641 12.13 25.22 24.98
C GLN A 641 13.52 24.84 24.44
N ILE A 642 13.68 23.62 23.92
CA ILE A 642 14.83 23.20 23.09
C ILE A 642 14.50 23.51 21.62
N THR A 643 14.13 24.76 21.36
CA THR A 643 14.26 25.39 20.05
C THR A 643 14.81 26.77 20.36
N GLY A 644 16.08 26.98 19.97
CA GLY A 644 16.76 28.25 20.21
C GLY A 644 15.88 29.42 19.80
N THR A 645 15.87 30.44 20.66
CA THR A 645 15.34 31.77 20.42
C THR A 645 15.85 32.30 19.08
N PHE A 646 15.09 32.08 18.01
CA PHE A 646 15.20 32.89 16.80
C PHE A 646 14.51 34.22 17.08
N ASP A 647 15.28 35.12 17.66
CA ASP A 647 14.88 36.50 17.86
C ASP A 647 14.85 37.21 16.48
N ARG A 648 13.66 37.24 15.85
CA ARG A 648 13.43 37.86 14.53
C ARG A 648 13.47 39.40 14.55
N LEU A 649 14.05 40.03 15.58
CA LEU A 649 14.11 41.50 15.70
C LEU A 649 15.51 42.12 15.62
N ALA A 650 16.57 41.35 15.35
CA ALA A 650 17.91 41.90 15.17
C ALA A 650 18.39 41.84 13.71
N VAL A 651 17.77 42.62 12.82
CA VAL A 651 18.44 42.98 11.55
C VAL A 651 19.16 44.31 11.78
N ASN A 652 20.46 44.20 12.11
CA ASN A 652 21.38 45.33 12.05
C ASN A 652 21.36 45.91 10.63
N ILE A 653 20.92 47.17 10.52
CA ILE A 653 21.05 47.98 9.32
C ILE A 653 22.53 48.35 9.19
N ASN A 654 23.32 47.49 8.54
CA ASN A 654 24.66 47.87 8.12
C ASN A 654 24.55 48.72 6.84
N THR A 655 24.50 50.03 7.07
CA THR A 655 24.78 51.04 6.05
C THR A 655 26.23 50.86 5.56
N LYS A 656 26.39 50.64 4.26
CA LYS A 656 27.69 50.51 3.61
C LYS A 656 28.41 51.86 3.61
N THR A 657 29.39 52.03 4.50
CA THR A 657 30.39 53.10 4.37
C THR A 657 31.55 52.57 3.51
N LYS A 658 31.91 53.31 2.46
CA LYS A 658 33.14 53.05 1.68
C LYS A 658 34.35 53.56 2.46
N THR A 659 35.41 52.78 2.55
CA THR A 659 36.74 53.34 2.84
C THR A 659 37.85 52.56 2.13
N HIS A 660 38.72 53.33 1.48
CA HIS A 660 39.98 52.95 0.87
C HIS A 660 40.93 52.29 1.89
N GLY A 661 41.76 51.36 1.41
CA GLY A 661 42.71 50.61 2.22
C GLY A 661 44.02 51.33 2.59
N LEU A 662 44.80 50.70 3.46
CA LEU A 662 46.21 50.33 3.30
C LEU A 662 46.73 49.69 4.60
N ALA A 663 47.72 48.81 4.44
CA ALA A 663 48.25 47.86 5.41
C ALA A 663 49.29 48.46 6.36
N HIS A 664 49.50 47.85 7.55
CA HIS A 664 50.79 47.24 7.92
C HIS A 664 50.83 46.59 9.33
N HIS A 665 51.45 45.40 9.33
CA HIS A 665 52.31 44.72 10.31
C HIS A 665 51.98 44.61 11.82
N GLY A 666 52.01 43.35 12.29
CA GLY A 666 52.39 42.96 13.65
C GLY A 666 52.47 41.43 13.77
N LEU A 667 53.68 40.88 13.91
CA LEU A 667 53.98 39.47 14.13
C LEU A 667 53.67 39.01 15.57
N ASN A 668 53.20 37.77 15.66
CA ASN A 668 53.40 36.76 16.71
C ASN A 668 53.04 37.06 18.18
N SER A 669 51.97 36.42 18.66
CA SER A 669 52.05 35.58 19.87
C SER A 669 51.06 34.42 19.76
N ILE A 670 51.56 33.22 20.03
CA ILE A 670 50.83 31.97 20.14
C ILE A 670 50.12 31.99 21.49
N ASP A 671 48.81 31.75 21.50
CA ASP A 671 48.14 31.12 22.65
C ASP A 671 46.87 30.39 22.16
N GLU A 672 46.71 29.20 22.71
CA GLU A 672 45.72 28.18 22.39
C GLU A 672 44.28 28.70 22.48
N VAL A 673 43.51 28.55 21.39
CA VAL A 673 42.06 28.76 21.41
C VAL A 673 41.37 27.57 20.74
N LEU A 674 40.58 26.88 21.57
CA LEU A 674 39.49 25.98 21.19
C LEU A 674 38.70 26.59 20.02
N GLN A 675 38.84 26.00 18.83
CA GLN A 675 38.01 26.36 17.69
C GLN A 675 36.58 25.88 17.93
N THR A 676 35.75 26.83 18.37
CA THR A 676 34.33 26.88 18.11
C THR A 676 34.11 26.80 16.60
N THR A 677 33.69 25.63 16.11
CA THR A 677 33.12 25.49 14.77
C THR A 677 31.84 26.31 14.70
N THR A 678 31.89 27.42 13.97
CA THR A 678 30.72 28.15 13.49
C THR A 678 29.74 27.20 12.77
N PRO A 679 28.42 27.35 12.91
CA PRO A 679 27.46 26.56 12.14
C PRO A 679 27.60 26.91 10.66
N ASN A 680 27.76 25.88 9.82
CA ASN A 680 27.71 26.01 8.37
C ASN A 680 26.41 26.72 7.93
N GLU A 681 26.54 27.71 7.05
CA GLU A 681 25.42 28.28 6.31
C GLU A 681 24.84 27.21 5.37
N ASP A 682 23.70 26.64 5.74
CA ASP A 682 22.91 25.73 4.89
C ASP A 682 22.56 26.42 3.57
N HIS A 683 23.30 26.11 2.50
CA HIS A 683 22.97 26.53 1.14
C HIS A 683 21.70 25.81 0.70
N GLN A 684 20.54 26.46 0.86
CA GLN A 684 19.27 25.89 0.45
C GLN A 684 19.28 25.57 -1.07
N PRO A 685 18.89 24.35 -1.47
CA PRO A 685 18.94 23.94 -2.87
C PRO A 685 17.99 24.80 -3.73
N THR A 686 18.50 25.26 -4.88
CA THR A 686 17.69 25.93 -5.91
C THR A 686 17.43 24.94 -7.04
N PHE A 687 16.16 24.71 -7.36
CA PHE A 687 15.71 23.81 -8.42
C PHE A 687 15.41 24.61 -9.69
N HIS A 688 16.18 24.34 -10.74
CA HIS A 688 15.85 24.82 -12.09
C HIS A 688 14.84 23.86 -12.72
N VAL A 689 13.63 24.35 -12.98
CA VAL A 689 12.51 23.56 -13.46
C VAL A 689 11.91 24.17 -14.73
N ASP A 690 11.32 23.34 -15.58
CA ASP A 690 10.67 23.82 -16.79
C ASP A 690 9.40 24.66 -16.48
N LYS A 691 8.85 25.29 -17.51
CA LYS A 691 7.64 26.14 -17.38
C LYS A 691 6.43 25.38 -16.83
N ARG A 692 6.35 24.07 -17.08
CA ARG A 692 5.24 23.20 -16.64
C ARG A 692 5.32 22.96 -15.15
N ALA A 693 6.47 22.51 -14.65
CA ALA A 693 6.74 22.28 -13.23
C ALA A 693 6.74 23.60 -12.43
N TYR A 694 7.27 24.69 -12.98
CA TYR A 694 7.25 26.01 -12.32
C TYR A 694 5.83 26.47 -11.98
N ARG A 695 4.86 26.28 -12.90
CA ARG A 695 3.45 26.60 -12.64
C ARG A 695 2.87 25.79 -11.49
N VAL A 696 3.24 24.51 -11.37
CA VAL A 696 2.78 23.64 -10.28
C VAL A 696 3.31 24.15 -8.94
N PHE A 697 4.62 24.36 -8.81
CA PHE A 697 5.21 24.84 -7.55
C PHE A 697 4.71 26.24 -7.17
N ARG A 698 4.48 27.13 -8.15
CA ARG A 698 3.86 28.44 -7.91
C ARG A 698 2.43 28.32 -7.34
N THR A 699 1.68 27.30 -7.73
CA THR A 699 0.34 27.02 -7.20
C THR A 699 0.39 26.34 -5.83
N LEU A 700 1.27 25.36 -5.62
CA LEU A 700 1.48 24.70 -4.32
C LEU A 700 1.89 25.73 -3.24
N PHE A 701 2.84 26.60 -3.57
CA PHE A 701 3.39 27.63 -2.69
C PHE A 701 2.76 29.02 -2.93
N HIS A 702 1.52 29.07 -3.43
CA HIS A 702 0.83 30.31 -3.73
C HIS A 702 0.81 31.31 -2.56
N SER A 703 1.14 32.57 -2.85
CA SER A 703 1.07 33.68 -1.89
C SER A 703 -0.37 34.21 -1.79
N PRO A 704 -0.98 34.27 -0.60
CA PRO A 704 -2.35 34.79 -0.42
C PRO A 704 -2.56 36.25 -0.81
N LEU A 705 -1.47 37.02 -0.98
CA LEU A 705 -1.47 38.43 -1.39
C LEU A 705 -1.34 38.59 -2.91
N SER A 706 -1.11 37.50 -3.64
CA SER A 706 -1.04 37.49 -5.10
C SER A 706 -2.36 37.95 -5.73
N ARG A 707 -2.27 38.66 -6.86
CA ARG A 707 -3.44 39.06 -7.66
C ARG A 707 -3.98 37.92 -8.53
N ASP A 708 -3.15 36.92 -8.82
CA ASP A 708 -3.52 35.78 -9.64
C ASP A 708 -4.42 34.82 -8.86
N GLN A 709 -5.54 34.40 -9.44
CA GLN A 709 -6.32 33.29 -8.89
C GLN A 709 -5.66 31.96 -9.25
N PRO A 710 -5.27 31.14 -8.26
CA PRO A 710 -4.66 29.85 -8.53
C PRO A 710 -5.73 28.84 -8.97
N GLY A 711 -5.47 28.19 -10.12
CA GLY A 711 -6.37 27.18 -10.69
C GLY A 711 -6.10 25.77 -10.19
N GLU A 712 -6.89 24.81 -10.69
CA GLU A 712 -6.66 23.38 -10.49
C GLU A 712 -5.38 22.93 -11.22
N ILE A 713 -4.68 21.94 -10.65
CA ILE A 713 -3.49 21.34 -11.26
C ILE A 713 -3.87 19.99 -11.86
N PRO A 714 -3.65 19.73 -13.17
CA PRO A 714 -3.76 18.38 -13.71
C PRO A 714 -2.84 17.42 -12.94
N TRP A 715 -3.32 16.25 -12.51
CA TRP A 715 -2.53 15.30 -11.72
C TRP A 715 -1.19 14.94 -12.41
N VAL A 716 -1.24 14.75 -13.72
CA VAL A 716 -0.06 14.48 -14.55
C VAL A 716 1.00 15.59 -14.53
N ASP A 717 0.60 16.85 -14.30
CA ASP A 717 1.52 17.97 -14.16
C ASP A 717 2.17 17.97 -12.78
N PHE A 718 1.42 17.60 -11.73
CA PHE A 718 1.98 17.40 -10.39
C PHE A 718 3.02 16.28 -10.37
N LEU A 719 2.72 15.13 -10.99
CA LEU A 719 3.67 14.03 -11.15
C LEU A 719 4.94 14.49 -11.87
N HIS A 720 4.79 15.23 -12.98
CA HIS A 720 5.90 15.76 -13.74
C HIS A 720 6.76 16.71 -12.88
N ALA A 721 6.14 17.60 -12.12
CA ALA A 721 6.84 18.55 -11.26
C ALA A 721 7.69 17.85 -10.18
N MET A 722 7.14 16.84 -9.52
CA MET A 722 7.86 16.06 -8.50
C MET A 722 9.00 15.23 -9.12
N VAL A 723 8.81 14.62 -10.29
CA VAL A 723 9.89 13.86 -10.95
C VAL A 723 11.00 14.78 -11.45
N SER A 724 10.65 15.95 -11.99
CA SER A 724 11.61 16.96 -12.46
C SER A 724 12.53 17.49 -11.35
N THR A 725 12.10 17.38 -10.09
CA THR A 725 12.91 17.79 -8.93
C THR A 725 13.71 16.65 -8.31
N GLY A 726 13.76 15.46 -8.93
CA GLY A 726 14.64 14.36 -8.51
C GLY A 726 13.97 13.25 -7.70
N PHE A 727 12.63 13.19 -7.68
CA PHE A 727 11.90 12.04 -7.15
C PHE A 727 11.67 10.95 -8.20
N ALA A 728 11.66 9.69 -7.77
CA ALA A 728 10.94 8.63 -8.44
C ALA A 728 9.47 8.70 -8.02
N ALA A 729 8.53 8.63 -8.96
CA ALA A 729 7.12 8.50 -8.65
C ALA A 729 6.62 7.09 -8.98
N GLN A 730 5.99 6.47 -8.00
CA GLN A 730 5.40 5.15 -8.08
C GLN A 730 3.92 5.20 -7.71
N LYS A 731 3.03 4.80 -8.62
CA LYS A 731 1.61 4.60 -8.28
C LYS A 731 1.48 3.34 -7.43
N LEU A 732 0.93 3.46 -6.23
CA LEU A 732 0.58 2.31 -5.38
C LEU A 732 -0.83 1.81 -5.78
N GLN A 733 -1.48 1.00 -4.95
CA GLN A 733 -2.88 0.63 -5.21
C GLN A 733 -3.83 1.74 -4.72
N GLY A 734 -5.01 1.84 -5.35
CA GLY A 734 -6.00 2.88 -5.13
C GLY A 734 -5.52 4.25 -5.63
N SER A 735 -5.72 5.27 -4.79
CA SER A 735 -5.32 6.64 -5.10
C SER A 735 -3.91 7.00 -4.64
N ALA A 736 -3.20 6.16 -3.87
CA ALA A 736 -1.90 6.56 -3.33
C ALA A 736 -0.77 6.51 -4.36
N TRP A 737 0.10 7.51 -4.29
CA TRP A 737 1.35 7.61 -5.03
C TRP A 737 2.50 7.85 -4.06
N GLN A 738 3.56 7.05 -4.18
CA GLN A 738 4.80 7.21 -3.42
C GLN A 738 5.84 7.95 -4.25
N PHE A 739 6.46 8.96 -3.63
CA PHE A 739 7.58 9.71 -4.16
C PHE A 739 8.82 9.38 -3.33
N THR A 740 9.79 8.71 -3.96
CA THR A 740 11.04 8.29 -3.32
C THR A 740 12.19 9.14 -3.87
N PRO A 741 12.99 9.81 -3.03
CA PRO A 741 14.15 10.58 -3.47
C PRO A 741 15.14 9.70 -4.26
N LYS A 742 15.64 10.19 -5.40
CA LYS A 742 16.71 9.52 -6.18
C LYS A 742 18.03 10.27 -6.11
N ASN A 743 17.99 11.58 -6.39
CA ASN A 743 19.16 12.44 -6.53
C ASN A 743 19.03 13.70 -5.64
N LEU A 744 18.47 13.53 -4.44
CA LEU A 744 18.24 14.61 -3.50
C LEU A 744 18.96 14.30 -2.20
N ASP A 745 19.44 15.34 -1.52
CA ASP A 745 20.04 15.25 -0.19
C ASP A 745 18.96 15.11 0.91
N ILE A 746 17.94 14.30 0.62
CA ILE A 746 16.83 13.98 1.52
C ILE A 746 16.57 12.47 1.40
N GLU A 747 16.42 11.79 2.53
CA GLU A 747 16.26 10.33 2.52
C GLU A 747 14.80 9.88 2.60
N HIS A 748 13.88 10.77 2.98
CA HIS A 748 12.53 10.37 3.42
C HIS A 748 11.53 10.37 2.25
N PRO A 749 10.85 9.25 1.96
CA PRO A 749 9.79 9.21 0.95
C PRO A 749 8.52 9.94 1.43
N ILE A 750 7.66 10.35 0.50
CA ILE A 750 6.37 10.99 0.79
C ILE A 750 5.26 10.37 -0.08
N GLN A 751 4.06 10.23 0.48
CA GLN A 751 2.90 9.70 -0.25
C GLN A 751 1.82 10.76 -0.46
N PHE A 752 1.22 10.84 -1.64
CA PHE A 752 0.07 11.70 -1.91
C PHE A 752 -1.06 10.92 -2.57
N HIS A 753 -2.31 11.29 -2.29
CA HIS A 753 -3.47 10.72 -2.96
C HIS A 753 -3.81 11.48 -4.24
N GLU A 754 -3.86 10.74 -5.35
CA GLU A 754 -4.46 11.15 -6.60
C GLU A 754 -5.93 11.51 -6.36
N PRO A 755 -6.41 12.68 -6.80
CA PRO A 755 -7.81 13.04 -6.71
C PRO A 755 -8.69 11.99 -7.41
N HIS A 756 -9.85 11.70 -6.83
CA HIS A 756 -10.80 10.75 -7.38
C HIS A 756 -12.23 11.28 -7.20
N PRO A 757 -13.12 11.21 -8.22
CA PRO A 757 -12.92 10.63 -9.56
C PRO A 757 -12.25 11.58 -10.59
N SER A 758 -12.10 12.86 -10.26
CA SER A 758 -11.46 13.86 -11.13
C SER A 758 -9.96 13.62 -11.25
N SER A 759 -9.36 13.82 -12.42
CA SER A 759 -7.90 13.79 -12.61
C SER A 759 -7.19 15.13 -12.32
N LYS A 760 -7.90 16.07 -11.67
CA LYS A 760 -7.40 17.40 -11.35
C LYS A 760 -7.34 17.59 -9.84
N LEU A 761 -6.21 18.11 -9.37
CA LEU A 761 -5.94 18.47 -7.98
C LEU A 761 -6.58 19.84 -7.69
N PRO A 762 -7.59 19.89 -6.80
CA PRO A 762 -8.19 21.16 -6.38
C PRO A 762 -7.15 22.04 -5.68
N PHE A 763 -7.29 23.36 -5.80
CA PHE A 763 -6.34 24.30 -5.20
C PHE A 763 -6.19 24.12 -3.68
N THR A 764 -7.27 23.81 -2.97
CA THR A 764 -7.24 23.55 -1.52
C THR A 764 -6.33 22.36 -1.18
N TRP A 765 -6.37 21.30 -1.98
CA TRP A 765 -5.48 20.16 -1.84
C TRP A 765 -4.04 20.52 -2.18
N ALA A 766 -3.84 21.27 -3.27
CA ALA A 766 -2.52 21.76 -3.68
C ALA A 766 -1.84 22.56 -2.56
N ARG A 767 -2.58 23.42 -1.86
CA ARG A 767 -2.06 24.14 -0.69
C ARG A 767 -1.64 23.22 0.45
N ARG A 768 -2.43 22.18 0.74
CA ARG A 768 -2.07 21.17 1.74
C ARG A 768 -0.80 20.40 1.33
N PHE A 769 -0.68 20.06 0.05
CA PHE A 769 0.52 19.39 -0.48
C PHE A 769 1.75 20.29 -0.35
N GLY A 770 1.65 21.57 -0.71
CA GLY A 770 2.71 22.55 -0.52
C GLY A 770 3.13 22.68 0.96
N ARG A 771 2.16 22.78 1.88
CA ARG A 771 2.46 22.81 3.33
C ARG A 771 3.16 21.54 3.80
N ARG A 772 2.77 20.38 3.27
CA ARG A 772 3.41 19.10 3.61
C ARG A 772 4.84 19.05 3.11
N LEU A 773 5.09 19.43 1.85
CA LEU A 773 6.44 19.54 1.29
C LEU A 773 7.33 20.51 2.06
N TYR A 774 6.79 21.65 2.51
CA TYR A 774 7.51 22.59 3.37
C TYR A 774 7.90 21.95 4.71
N ARG A 775 7.00 21.20 5.34
CA ARG A 775 7.27 20.57 6.65
C ARG A 775 8.24 19.40 6.54
N THR A 776 8.10 18.58 5.51
CA THR A 776 8.93 17.38 5.33
C THR A 776 10.32 17.73 4.83
N TYR A 777 10.47 18.73 3.95
CA TYR A 777 11.72 19.02 3.25
C TYR A 777 12.19 20.47 3.32
N GLY A 778 11.47 21.37 4.01
CA GLY A 778 11.78 22.80 4.04
C GLY A 778 11.44 23.54 2.75
N TRP A 779 10.77 22.90 1.79
CA TRP A 779 10.53 23.44 0.45
C TRP A 779 9.62 24.67 0.45
N LYS A 780 10.07 25.76 -0.17
CA LYS A 780 9.32 27.02 -0.32
C LYS A 780 9.33 27.52 -1.77
N GLY A 781 8.39 28.39 -2.12
CA GLY A 781 8.23 28.89 -3.48
C GLY A 781 9.48 29.54 -4.09
N SER A 782 10.34 30.16 -3.27
CA SER A 782 11.59 30.78 -3.75
C SER A 782 12.69 29.80 -4.15
N MET A 783 12.55 28.51 -3.83
CA MET A 783 13.51 27.47 -4.22
C MET A 783 13.36 27.03 -5.67
N PHE A 784 12.28 27.39 -6.36
CA PHE A 784 12.00 26.96 -7.73
C PHE A 784 12.17 28.11 -8.71
N GLN A 785 13.07 27.96 -9.67
CA GLN A 785 13.36 28.95 -10.71
C GLN A 785 13.13 28.34 -12.09
N LEU A 786 12.70 29.18 -13.05
CA LEU A 786 12.57 28.74 -14.44
C LEU A 786 13.96 28.42 -15.01
N ALA A 787 14.12 27.23 -15.57
CA ALA A 787 15.34 26.81 -16.27
C ALA A 787 15.57 27.58 -17.58
#